data_AF-A0A4Y3VVL8-F1
#
_entry.id   AF-A0A4Y3VVL8-F1
#
_cell.length_a   1.000
_cell.length_b   1.000
_cell.length_c   1.000
_cell.angle_alpha   90.00
_cell.angle_beta   90.00
_cell.angle_gamma   90.00
#
_symmetry.space_group_name_H-M   'P 1'
#
loop_
_entity.id
_entity.type
_entity.pdbx_description
1 polymer ?
#
loop_
_entity_poly.entity_id
_entity_poly.type
_entity_poly.pdbx_seq_one_letter_code
_entity_poly.pdbx_strand_id
1 'polypeptide(L)'
;MPGASAPTAAAAEGFRPQLVTVSTPTRADKDRLVALGLDLTEHAGHDYVEVVLHRAADELALAGAGFDWRVRIPDLLQRESDVNAENRAYAAATAVSPLPSGRDAYRGLGDYHADMDRLVEEHPGLVRRLTLPRRSLEGKSVYAVEIAHDVDAPEDGRPVFLMMGLHHAREWPSGEHAIEFAFDLARHYGSDERITSLLKKARVIVVPVVNVDGFEKSFNDGRLVDLRGIDEGGTGSILATPGNAYKRKNCRMADGLAPLANECALASSPGGFGAGVDLNRNYGGFWGGPGAAAEPVQATYRGAAPFSEPETRNIRELISGRQVTGLITNHTFSNLVLRPNGVAPDTTGPDGLPLGDPPDEAAMKELGDRMAAQNGYTSQHSWQLYDTTGTTEDWSYNATGGYGYTFEIGPDEFHPPFPEVVDEYLGAGEYAGKGNREAFLLALENAVDPAAHSVITGRAPAGATLRLKKTFATPTWSGAIADTLDTTMTVGAGGGYTWHVNPSTRPVVKARQIRVVGSEPLKRQTYTGTTLPAQPTEREFTVDRAADLLEVKLDWPTPDDLDLYVLRRNADGSLTEVGRSTGSVGEKERVLLDSPAQGDYVLRVENWASAAPSWELTASLYDATTEEIGGLVENWTLTCEKNGKVLQQLPVVVDRGQRVKADLKTCAQKWSQS
;
A
#
# COMPACT_ATOMS: atom_id res chain seq x y z
N MET A 1 57.11 2.93 30.46
CA MET A 1 55.77 3.10 31.07
C MET A 1 55.34 4.57 30.91
N PRO A 2 54.71 4.97 29.80
CA PRO A 2 53.86 6.15 29.78
C PRO A 2 52.40 5.73 30.01
N GLY A 3 51.70 6.52 30.83
CA GLY A 3 50.40 6.21 31.42
C GLY A 3 49.27 6.12 30.42
N ALA A 4 48.38 5.17 30.66
CA ALA A 4 47.07 5.09 30.04
C ALA A 4 46.22 6.28 30.48
N SER A 5 45.82 7.10 29.51
CA SER A 5 44.73 8.06 29.66
C SER A 5 43.44 7.31 29.98
N ALA A 6 42.79 7.67 31.08
CA ALA A 6 41.46 7.19 31.40
C ALA A 6 40.48 7.50 30.25
N PRO A 7 39.56 6.60 29.89
CA PRO A 7 38.52 6.90 28.92
C PRO A 7 37.65 8.04 29.46
N THR A 8 37.40 9.03 28.62
CA THR A 8 36.48 10.13 28.88
C THR A 8 35.07 9.59 29.18
N ALA A 9 34.37 10.24 30.09
CA ALA A 9 33.03 9.88 30.58
C ALA A 9 31.92 9.81 29.51
N ALA A 10 32.23 10.04 28.23
CA ALA A 10 31.31 9.92 27.11
C ALA A 10 31.10 8.47 26.62
N ALA A 11 31.93 7.52 27.04
CA ALA A 11 31.81 6.10 26.65
C ALA A 11 30.74 5.32 27.43
N ALA A 12 29.98 5.97 28.31
CA ALA A 12 29.01 5.32 29.21
C ALA A 12 27.55 5.40 28.74
N GLU A 13 27.21 6.22 27.74
CA GLU A 13 25.87 6.23 27.13
C GLU A 13 25.90 5.38 25.84
N GLY A 14 25.12 4.29 25.81
CA GLY A 14 24.95 3.47 24.61
C GLY A 14 24.30 4.24 23.47
N PHE A 15 24.47 3.77 22.23
CA PHE A 15 23.82 4.37 21.06
C PHE A 15 22.30 4.39 21.23
N ARG A 16 21.68 5.54 20.94
CA ARG A 16 20.23 5.75 21.01
C ARG A 16 19.65 5.55 19.61
N PRO A 17 18.76 4.56 19.40
CA PRO A 17 18.08 4.41 18.13
C PRO A 17 17.35 5.70 17.77
N GLN A 18 17.39 6.09 16.50
CA GLN A 18 16.86 7.37 16.03
C GLN A 18 16.18 7.21 14.68
N LEU A 19 15.17 8.03 14.43
CA LEU A 19 14.58 8.21 13.11
C LEU A 19 15.26 9.38 12.42
N VAL A 20 15.76 9.17 11.21
CA VAL A 20 16.41 10.20 10.41
C VAL A 20 15.73 10.34 9.06
N THR A 21 15.71 11.56 8.53
CA THR A 21 15.31 11.86 7.16
C THR A 21 16.58 11.92 6.31
N VAL A 22 16.81 10.92 5.46
CA VAL A 22 17.98 10.83 4.57
C VAL A 22 17.65 11.52 3.25
N SER A 23 18.55 12.40 2.80
CA SER A 23 18.39 13.10 1.52
C SER A 23 18.59 12.12 0.36
N THR A 24 17.57 11.95 -0.47
CA THR A 24 17.57 11.11 -1.67
C THR A 24 16.89 11.85 -2.82
N PRO A 25 17.51 12.91 -3.36
CA PRO A 25 16.90 13.79 -4.37
C PRO A 25 16.64 13.08 -5.71
N THR A 26 17.29 11.94 -5.96
CA THR A 26 17.08 11.12 -7.16
C THR A 26 16.60 9.72 -6.88
N ARG A 27 16.10 9.06 -7.94
CA ARG A 27 15.78 7.63 -7.89
C ARG A 27 17.03 6.79 -7.66
N ALA A 28 18.17 7.16 -8.23
CA ALA A 28 19.42 6.45 -8.01
C ALA A 28 19.91 6.59 -6.56
N ASP A 29 19.67 7.72 -5.90
CA ASP A 29 19.95 7.87 -4.47
C ASP A 29 19.06 6.97 -3.60
N LYS A 30 17.77 6.88 -3.93
CA LYS A 30 16.87 5.91 -3.28
C LYS A 30 17.37 4.49 -3.48
N ASP A 31 17.77 4.12 -4.70
CA ASP A 31 18.32 2.78 -4.99
C ASP A 31 19.66 2.52 -4.27
N ARG A 32 20.54 3.52 -4.20
CA ARG A 32 21.78 3.48 -3.41
C ARG A 32 21.50 3.31 -1.92
N LEU A 33 20.53 4.04 -1.38
CA LEU A 33 20.14 3.97 0.03
C LEU A 33 19.54 2.60 0.36
N VAL A 34 18.67 2.07 -0.50
CA VAL A 34 18.13 0.72 -0.41
C VAL A 34 19.26 -0.32 -0.42
N ALA A 35 20.29 -0.13 -1.25
CA ALA A 35 21.44 -1.02 -1.32
C ALA A 35 22.27 -1.06 -0.03
N LEU A 36 22.17 -0.06 0.86
CA LEU A 36 22.82 -0.10 2.17
C LEU A 36 22.17 -1.12 3.14
N GLY A 37 20.96 -1.59 2.83
CA GLY A 37 20.27 -2.59 3.65
C GLY A 37 19.85 -2.08 5.03
N LEU A 38 19.62 -0.77 5.15
CA LEU A 38 19.13 -0.13 6.38
C LEU A 38 17.61 -0.30 6.53
N ASP A 39 17.08 0.07 7.70
CA ASP A 39 15.65 0.00 8.01
C ASP A 39 14.91 1.23 7.48
N LEU A 40 14.53 1.19 6.20
CA LEU A 40 13.74 2.22 5.56
C LEU A 40 12.28 2.13 6.08
N THR A 41 11.70 3.28 6.43
CA THR A 41 10.34 3.37 6.97
C THR A 41 9.26 3.33 5.90
N GLU A 42 9.64 3.40 4.62
CA GLU A 42 8.77 3.60 3.44
C GLU A 42 8.07 4.97 3.41
N HIS A 43 8.16 5.78 4.47
CA HIS A 43 7.86 7.20 4.40
C HIS A 43 8.96 7.88 3.58
N ALA A 44 8.59 8.29 2.39
CA ALA A 44 9.49 8.87 1.40
C ALA A 44 8.80 10.03 0.69
N GLY A 45 9.53 11.12 0.52
CA GLY A 45 9.12 12.23 -0.33
C GLY A 45 9.74 12.13 -1.71
N HIS A 46 9.63 13.21 -2.47
CA HIS A 46 10.35 13.38 -3.72
C HIS A 46 11.87 13.22 -3.51
N ASP A 47 12.40 13.88 -2.48
CA ASP A 47 13.83 14.08 -2.25
C ASP A 47 14.37 13.49 -0.94
N TYR A 48 13.61 12.64 -0.27
CA TYR A 48 14.05 11.98 0.96
C TYR A 48 13.43 10.61 1.17
N VAL A 49 14.10 9.80 2.00
CA VAL A 49 13.55 8.58 2.59
C VAL A 49 13.89 8.59 4.09
N GLU A 50 12.91 8.27 4.92
CA GLU A 50 13.15 8.14 6.35
C GLU A 50 13.68 6.76 6.73
N VAL A 51 14.73 6.75 7.55
CA VAL A 51 15.48 5.56 7.94
C VAL A 51 15.58 5.49 9.46
N VAL A 52 15.33 4.31 10.03
CA VAL A 52 15.61 4.04 11.44
C VAL A 52 17.05 3.58 11.56
N LEU A 53 17.83 4.34 12.31
CA LEU A 53 19.19 3.97 12.68
C LEU A 53 19.13 3.32 14.05
N HIS A 54 19.44 2.04 14.11
CA HIS A 54 19.37 1.26 15.35
C HIS A 54 20.72 1.21 16.08
N ARG A 55 21.82 1.45 15.36
CA ARG A 55 23.20 1.33 15.88
C ARG A 55 24.10 2.40 15.27
N ALA A 56 25.21 2.69 15.94
CA ALA A 56 26.28 3.55 15.40
C ALA A 56 26.84 3.05 14.06
N ALA A 57 26.77 1.75 13.77
CA ALA A 57 27.17 1.20 12.48
C ALA A 57 26.26 1.68 11.31
N ASP A 58 25.00 1.99 11.59
CA ASP A 58 24.04 2.44 10.59
C ASP A 58 24.33 3.90 10.19
N GLU A 59 24.66 4.76 11.17
CA GLU A 59 25.18 6.12 10.90
C GLU A 59 26.48 6.07 10.09
N LEU A 60 27.40 5.17 10.44
CA LEU A 60 28.65 5.00 9.70
C LEU A 60 28.40 4.50 8.27
N ALA A 61 27.37 3.69 8.03
CA ALA A 61 26.98 3.25 6.71
C ALA A 61 26.45 4.42 5.86
N LEU A 62 25.57 5.27 6.43
CA LEU A 62 25.10 6.49 5.76
C LEU A 62 26.27 7.44 5.44
N ALA A 63 27.11 7.74 6.44
CA ALA A 63 28.27 8.61 6.27
C ALA A 63 29.27 8.07 5.23
N GLY A 64 29.56 6.77 5.30
CA GLY A 64 30.49 6.10 4.39
C GLY A 64 29.97 6.03 2.94
N ALA A 65 28.65 6.01 2.77
CA ALA A 65 27.99 6.09 1.48
C ALA A 65 27.80 7.53 0.98
N GLY A 66 28.16 8.54 1.78
CA GLY A 66 28.08 9.96 1.43
C GLY A 66 26.67 10.53 1.45
N PHE A 67 25.77 9.98 2.26
CA PHE A 67 24.43 10.55 2.44
C PHE A 67 24.44 11.66 3.50
N ASP A 68 23.68 12.73 3.24
CA ASP A 68 23.29 13.71 4.25
C ASP A 68 21.96 13.29 4.90
N TRP A 69 21.79 13.55 6.19
CA TRP A 69 20.54 13.28 6.89
C TRP A 69 20.24 14.31 7.99
N ARG A 70 18.96 14.44 8.32
CA ARG A 70 18.47 15.21 9.48
C ARG A 70 17.89 14.26 10.50
N VAL A 71 18.24 14.44 11.77
CA VAL A 71 17.65 13.66 12.86
C VAL A 71 16.25 14.19 13.13
N ARG A 72 15.24 13.32 12.96
CA ARG A 72 13.84 13.65 13.19
C ARG A 72 13.42 13.31 14.61
N ILE A 73 13.75 12.09 15.06
CA ILE A 73 13.56 11.65 16.44
C ILE A 73 14.91 11.17 16.97
N PRO A 74 15.58 11.94 17.86
CA PRO A 74 16.94 11.64 18.30
C PRO A 74 17.06 10.46 19.27
N ASP A 75 15.95 10.05 19.88
CA ASP A 75 15.90 8.95 20.84
C ASP A 75 14.53 8.28 20.79
N LEU A 76 14.42 7.20 20.00
CA LEU A 76 13.19 6.43 19.85
C LEU A 76 12.77 5.75 21.15
N LEU A 77 13.71 5.41 22.04
CA LEU A 77 13.38 4.83 23.34
C LEU A 77 12.74 5.87 24.26
N GLN A 78 13.27 7.10 24.25
CA GLN A 78 12.64 8.19 25.00
C GLN A 78 11.27 8.57 24.40
N ARG A 79 11.15 8.68 23.06
CA ARG A 79 9.87 8.97 22.40
C ARG A 79 8.81 7.93 22.76
N GLU A 80 9.14 6.64 22.65
CA GLU A 80 8.22 5.55 23.02
C GLU A 80 7.87 5.61 24.53
N SER A 81 8.80 5.99 25.41
CA SER A 81 8.49 6.20 26.84
C SER A 81 7.47 7.32 27.06
N ASP A 82 7.62 8.43 26.33
CA ASP A 82 6.74 9.59 26.41
C ASP A 82 5.34 9.25 25.88
N VAL A 83 5.26 8.61 24.70
CA VAL A 83 4.01 8.08 24.13
C VAL A 83 3.31 7.13 25.11
N ASN A 84 4.06 6.22 25.74
CA ASN A 84 3.48 5.32 26.74
C ASN A 84 2.93 6.06 27.98
N ALA A 85 3.54 7.18 28.38
CA ALA A 85 3.01 8.01 29.47
C ALA A 85 1.72 8.74 29.04
N GLU A 86 1.69 9.28 27.83
CA GLU A 86 0.49 9.91 27.24
C GLU A 86 -0.66 8.90 27.10
N ASN A 87 -0.40 7.70 26.60
CA ASN A 87 -1.39 6.63 26.49
C ASN A 87 -1.98 6.24 27.85
N ARG A 88 -1.13 6.11 28.89
CA ARG A 88 -1.63 5.85 30.26
C ARG A 88 -2.46 7.00 30.80
N ALA A 89 -2.07 8.24 30.54
CA ALA A 89 -2.83 9.41 30.96
C ALA A 89 -4.19 9.49 30.27
N TYR A 90 -4.24 9.21 28.96
CA TYR A 90 -5.48 9.14 28.19
C TYR A 90 -6.41 8.05 28.70
N ALA A 91 -5.93 6.82 28.87
CA ALA A 91 -6.74 5.72 29.40
C ALA A 91 -7.26 6.01 30.82
N ALA A 92 -6.44 6.63 31.68
CA ALA A 92 -6.87 7.02 33.03
C ALA A 92 -7.95 8.12 33.02
N ALA A 93 -7.93 9.01 32.02
CA ALA A 93 -8.88 10.11 31.87
C ALA A 93 -10.15 9.76 31.07
N THR A 94 -10.12 8.66 30.32
CA THR A 94 -11.15 8.31 29.32
C THR A 94 -11.96 7.11 29.80
N ALA A 95 -13.19 7.34 30.25
CA ALA A 95 -14.07 6.24 30.67
C ALA A 95 -14.54 5.38 29.49
N VAL A 96 -14.84 6.01 28.35
CA VAL A 96 -15.18 5.37 27.08
C VAL A 96 -14.70 6.32 25.96
N SER A 97 -13.85 5.81 25.08
CA SER A 97 -13.37 6.57 23.92
C SER A 97 -14.50 6.80 22.89
N PRO A 98 -14.44 7.86 22.07
CA PRO A 98 -15.41 8.06 20.99
C PRO A 98 -15.25 7.07 19.82
N LEU A 99 -14.22 6.22 19.83
CA LEU A 99 -14.11 5.12 18.86
C LEU A 99 -15.32 4.18 18.91
N PRO A 100 -15.75 3.60 17.78
CA PRO A 100 -16.88 2.67 17.72
C PRO A 100 -16.81 1.53 18.74
N SER A 101 -15.63 0.98 19.03
CA SER A 101 -15.44 -0.07 20.03
C SER A 101 -15.46 0.42 21.48
N GLY A 102 -15.22 1.72 21.69
CA GLY A 102 -14.97 2.37 22.98
C GLY A 102 -13.54 2.25 23.52
N ARG A 103 -12.59 1.69 22.75
CA ARG A 103 -11.20 1.46 23.18
C ARG A 103 -10.43 2.73 23.45
N ASP A 104 -9.62 2.68 24.50
CA ASP A 104 -8.75 3.76 24.99
C ASP A 104 -7.25 3.43 24.91
N ALA A 105 -6.88 2.27 24.35
CA ALA A 105 -5.50 1.84 24.15
C ALA A 105 -5.37 0.85 22.99
N TYR A 106 -4.15 0.74 22.44
CA TYR A 106 -3.80 -0.22 21.40
C TYR A 106 -4.13 -1.68 21.77
N ARG A 107 -4.47 -2.47 20.76
CA ARG A 107 -4.79 -3.90 20.87
C ARG A 107 -3.54 -4.76 20.72
N GLY A 108 -3.35 -5.72 21.64
CA GLY A 108 -2.52 -6.89 21.35
C GLY A 108 -3.25 -7.91 20.46
N LEU A 109 -2.56 -8.97 20.02
CA LEU A 109 -3.20 -9.99 19.18
C LEU A 109 -4.42 -10.66 19.85
N GLY A 110 -4.32 -10.96 21.15
CA GLY A 110 -5.43 -11.54 21.91
C GLY A 110 -6.64 -10.61 22.03
N ASP A 111 -6.41 -9.30 22.05
CA ASP A 111 -7.46 -8.28 22.07
C ASP A 111 -8.26 -8.26 20.77
N TYR A 112 -7.59 -8.30 19.61
CA TYR A 112 -8.27 -8.40 18.32
C TYR A 112 -9.17 -9.64 18.25
N HIS A 113 -8.68 -10.78 18.74
CA HIS A 113 -9.48 -12.01 18.78
C HIS A 113 -10.70 -11.87 19.68
N ALA A 114 -10.53 -11.31 20.88
CA ALA A 114 -11.62 -11.09 21.82
C ALA A 114 -12.66 -10.09 21.27
N ASP A 115 -12.22 -9.04 20.58
CA ASP A 115 -13.10 -8.05 19.96
C ASP A 115 -13.90 -8.65 18.79
N MET A 116 -13.27 -9.51 17.97
CA MET A 116 -13.99 -10.25 16.93
C MET A 116 -15.01 -11.23 17.51
N ASP A 117 -14.69 -11.91 18.62
CA ASP A 117 -15.65 -12.78 19.32
C ASP A 117 -16.81 -11.97 19.91
N ARG A 118 -16.50 -10.82 20.54
CA ARG A 118 -17.51 -9.88 21.05
C ARG A 118 -18.46 -9.39 19.95
N LEU A 119 -17.94 -9.03 18.78
CA LEU A 119 -18.78 -8.62 17.64
C LEU A 119 -19.77 -9.71 17.21
N VAL A 120 -19.34 -10.98 17.20
CA VAL A 120 -20.23 -12.11 16.88
C VAL A 120 -21.29 -12.32 17.96
N GLU A 121 -20.91 -12.19 19.23
CA GLU A 121 -21.82 -12.34 20.37
C GLU A 121 -22.85 -11.21 20.46
N GLU A 122 -22.44 -9.96 20.23
CA GLU A 122 -23.30 -8.77 20.29
C GLU A 122 -24.24 -8.66 19.07
N HIS A 123 -23.85 -9.21 17.91
CA HIS A 123 -24.56 -9.04 16.64
C HIS A 123 -24.83 -10.37 15.88
N PRO A 124 -25.52 -11.35 16.49
CA PRO A 124 -25.82 -12.63 15.85
C PRO A 124 -26.66 -12.45 14.58
N GLY A 125 -26.29 -13.18 13.51
CA GLY A 125 -26.95 -13.08 12.19
C GLY A 125 -26.55 -11.86 11.36
N LEU A 126 -25.74 -10.94 11.92
CA LEU A 126 -25.13 -9.81 11.21
C LEU A 126 -23.63 -9.98 11.06
N VAL A 127 -22.95 -10.53 12.08
CA VAL A 127 -21.50 -10.77 12.09
C VAL A 127 -21.19 -12.25 12.28
N ARG A 128 -20.24 -12.77 11.50
CA ARG A 128 -19.62 -14.08 11.78
C ARG A 128 -18.09 -13.97 11.73
N ARG A 129 -17.42 -14.80 12.54
CA ARG A 129 -15.97 -14.96 12.47
C ARG A 129 -15.58 -16.01 11.43
N LEU A 130 -14.53 -15.74 10.68
CA LEU A 130 -13.89 -16.65 9.73
C LEU A 130 -12.51 -17.02 10.27
N THR A 131 -12.18 -18.32 10.22
CA THR A 131 -10.81 -18.80 10.40
C THR A 131 -10.21 -19.03 9.02
N LEU A 132 -9.15 -18.29 8.67
CA LEU A 132 -8.49 -18.47 7.39
C LEU A 132 -7.74 -19.82 7.37
N PRO A 133 -7.69 -20.50 6.22
CA PRO A 133 -7.37 -21.92 6.14
C PRO A 133 -5.91 -22.27 6.43
N ARG A 134 -4.97 -21.33 6.26
CA ARG A 134 -3.55 -21.53 6.57
C ARG A 134 -3.26 -21.01 7.96
N ARG A 135 -2.52 -21.81 8.73
CA ARG A 135 -1.85 -21.34 9.94
C ARG A 135 -0.63 -20.51 9.53
N SER A 136 -0.28 -19.52 10.36
CA SER A 136 0.96 -18.77 10.25
C SER A 136 2.18 -19.68 10.47
N LEU A 137 3.37 -19.10 10.40
CA LEU A 137 4.64 -19.78 10.60
C LEU A 137 4.77 -20.33 12.01
N GLU A 138 4.34 -19.59 13.01
CA GLU A 138 4.33 -20.04 14.41
C GLU A 138 3.07 -20.86 14.76
N GLY A 139 2.28 -21.27 13.76
CA GLY A 139 1.11 -22.14 13.95
C GLY A 139 -0.16 -21.41 14.42
N LYS A 140 -0.16 -20.07 14.41
CA LYS A 140 -1.31 -19.26 14.82
C LYS A 140 -2.37 -19.25 13.72
N SER A 141 -3.63 -19.08 14.13
CA SER A 141 -4.71 -18.83 13.16
C SER A 141 -4.72 -17.37 12.77
N VAL A 142 -4.98 -17.08 11.50
CA VAL A 142 -5.39 -15.76 11.04
C VAL A 142 -6.91 -15.75 11.00
N TYR A 143 -7.54 -14.73 11.57
CA TYR A 143 -8.99 -14.59 11.64
C TYR A 143 -9.46 -13.36 10.87
N ALA A 144 -10.72 -13.41 10.44
CA ALA A 144 -11.45 -12.29 9.89
C ALA A 144 -12.84 -12.22 10.52
N VAL A 145 -13.51 -11.07 10.43
CA VAL A 145 -14.96 -10.98 10.61
C VAL A 145 -15.62 -10.63 9.29
N GLU A 146 -16.78 -11.24 9.06
CA GLU A 146 -17.65 -10.90 7.95
C GLU A 146 -18.93 -10.28 8.49
N ILE A 147 -19.34 -9.16 7.89
CA ILE A 147 -20.45 -8.32 8.34
C ILE A 147 -21.38 -8.11 7.14
N ALA A 148 -22.62 -8.56 7.26
CA ALA A 148 -23.60 -8.48 6.19
C ALA A 148 -25.02 -8.65 6.75
N HIS A 149 -26.02 -8.04 6.10
CA HIS A 149 -27.40 -8.43 6.37
C HIS A 149 -27.57 -9.94 6.09
N ASP A 150 -28.02 -10.71 7.08
CA ASP A 150 -28.15 -12.17 6.98
C ASP A 150 -26.82 -12.85 6.61
N VAL A 151 -25.81 -12.69 7.46
CA VAL A 151 -24.43 -13.15 7.20
C VAL A 151 -24.32 -14.68 7.08
N ASP A 152 -25.25 -15.40 7.72
CA ASP A 152 -25.29 -16.86 7.71
C ASP A 152 -25.98 -17.41 6.45
N ALA A 153 -26.59 -16.54 5.64
CA ALA A 153 -27.13 -16.94 4.35
C ALA A 153 -26.03 -17.55 3.45
N PRO A 154 -26.40 -18.57 2.65
CA PRO A 154 -25.56 -19.00 1.54
C PRO A 154 -25.14 -17.80 0.69
N GLU A 155 -23.98 -17.89 0.03
CA GLU A 155 -23.51 -16.88 -0.91
C GLU A 155 -24.62 -16.49 -1.90
N ASP A 156 -25.09 -15.25 -1.82
CA ASP A 156 -26.33 -14.79 -2.48
C ASP A 156 -26.07 -13.86 -3.68
N GLY A 157 -24.79 -13.66 -4.01
CA GLY A 157 -24.36 -12.88 -5.17
C GLY A 157 -24.12 -11.40 -4.88
N ARG A 158 -24.17 -10.95 -3.61
CA ARG A 158 -23.70 -9.61 -3.23
C ARG A 158 -22.19 -9.44 -3.49
N PRO A 159 -21.73 -8.23 -3.90
CA PRO A 159 -20.31 -7.92 -3.98
C PRO A 159 -19.67 -7.93 -2.59
N VAL A 160 -18.37 -8.19 -2.56
CA VAL A 160 -17.57 -8.19 -1.34
C VAL A 160 -16.70 -6.93 -1.30
N PHE A 161 -16.68 -6.26 -0.16
CA PHE A 161 -15.69 -5.26 0.20
C PHE A 161 -14.73 -5.87 1.23
N LEU A 162 -13.42 -5.77 0.98
CA LEU A 162 -12.40 -6.36 1.84
C LEU A 162 -11.52 -5.28 2.44
N MET A 163 -11.46 -5.21 3.76
CA MET A 163 -10.54 -4.35 4.50
C MET A 163 -9.53 -5.19 5.26
N MET A 164 -8.27 -4.77 5.27
CA MET A 164 -7.22 -5.44 6.03
C MET A 164 -6.21 -4.47 6.61
N GLY A 165 -5.47 -4.91 7.61
CA GLY A 165 -4.38 -4.16 8.23
C GLY A 165 -3.27 -5.09 8.72
N LEU A 166 -2.17 -4.48 9.19
CA LEU A 166 -1.02 -5.17 9.76
C LEU A 166 -0.45 -6.27 8.86
N HIS A 167 -0.27 -5.99 7.56
CA HIS A 167 0.71 -6.73 6.75
C HIS A 167 2.12 -6.50 7.27
N HIS A 168 2.41 -5.26 7.63
CA HIS A 168 3.63 -4.88 8.31
C HIS A 168 3.35 -4.80 9.82
N ALA A 169 4.18 -5.50 10.59
CA ALA A 169 3.91 -5.73 12.00
C ALA A 169 4.02 -4.48 12.89
N ARG A 170 4.86 -3.51 12.53
CA ARG A 170 5.05 -2.24 13.26
C ARG A 170 3.95 -1.21 13.04
N GLU A 171 3.03 -1.44 12.12
CA GLU A 171 2.07 -0.42 11.67
C GLU A 171 0.77 -0.50 12.48
N TRP A 172 0.85 -0.33 13.80
CA TRP A 172 -0.26 -0.62 14.72
C TRP A 172 -1.59 0.07 14.38
N PRO A 173 -1.63 1.38 14.02
CA PRO A 173 -2.86 2.05 13.63
C PRO A 173 -3.63 1.38 12.49
N SER A 174 -2.94 0.67 11.59
CA SER A 174 -3.58 -0.03 10.48
C SER A 174 -4.58 -1.11 10.92
N GLY A 175 -4.23 -1.87 11.96
CA GLY A 175 -5.10 -2.88 12.55
C GLY A 175 -6.24 -2.25 13.35
N GLU A 176 -5.94 -1.16 14.07
CA GLU A 176 -6.92 -0.42 14.86
C GLU A 176 -8.05 0.12 13.96
N HIS A 177 -7.71 0.83 12.89
CA HIS A 177 -8.69 1.40 11.97
C HIS A 177 -9.53 0.32 11.26
N ALA A 178 -8.93 -0.83 10.96
CA ALA A 178 -9.64 -1.97 10.38
C ALA A 178 -10.71 -2.52 11.33
N ILE A 179 -10.35 -2.82 12.59
CA ILE A 179 -11.32 -3.37 13.55
C ILE A 179 -12.34 -2.32 14.01
N GLU A 180 -11.97 -1.05 14.10
CA GLU A 180 -12.93 0.03 14.43
C GLU A 180 -14.00 0.17 13.34
N PHE A 181 -13.63 0.02 12.06
CA PHE A 181 -14.62 -0.03 10.97
C PHE A 181 -15.56 -1.23 11.09
N ALA A 182 -15.08 -2.39 11.55
CA ALA A 182 -15.95 -3.53 11.84
C ALA A 182 -16.98 -3.22 12.93
N PHE A 183 -16.56 -2.59 14.03
CA PHE A 183 -17.46 -2.11 15.09
C PHE A 183 -18.45 -1.06 14.60
N ASP A 184 -17.98 -0.10 13.80
CA ASP A 184 -18.83 0.96 13.26
C ASP A 184 -19.98 0.41 12.42
N LEU A 185 -19.68 -0.52 11.50
CA LEU A 185 -20.66 -1.17 10.67
C LEU A 185 -21.67 -2.00 11.48
N ALA A 186 -21.20 -2.78 12.46
CA ALA A 186 -22.06 -3.67 13.23
C ALA A 186 -22.97 -2.90 14.20
N ARG A 187 -22.43 -1.91 14.92
CA ARG A 187 -23.17 -1.14 15.95
C ARG A 187 -24.18 -0.17 15.36
N HIS A 188 -23.94 0.34 14.16
CA HIS A 188 -24.84 1.30 13.51
C HIS A 188 -25.81 0.65 12.51
N TYR A 189 -25.75 -0.66 12.31
CA TYR A 189 -26.75 -1.37 11.50
C TYR A 189 -28.15 -1.28 12.15
N GLY A 190 -29.12 -0.77 11.39
CA GLY A 190 -30.49 -0.55 11.84
C GLY A 190 -30.75 0.86 12.40
N SER A 191 -29.72 1.61 12.78
CA SER A 191 -29.83 2.99 13.27
C SER A 191 -29.31 4.04 12.30
N ASP A 192 -28.25 3.73 11.55
CA ASP A 192 -27.72 4.57 10.48
C ASP A 192 -28.22 4.06 9.11
N GLU A 193 -28.94 4.90 8.38
CA GLU A 193 -29.56 4.52 7.10
C GLU A 193 -28.53 4.17 6.02
N ARG A 194 -27.38 4.85 6.00
CA ARG A 194 -26.31 4.65 5.02
C ARG A 194 -25.66 3.29 5.25
N ILE A 195 -25.19 3.01 6.47
CA ILE A 195 -24.58 1.72 6.84
C ILE A 195 -25.58 0.58 6.63
N THR A 196 -26.84 0.78 7.04
CA THR A 196 -27.90 -0.23 6.85
C THR A 196 -28.14 -0.55 5.38
N SER A 197 -28.16 0.47 4.51
CA SER A 197 -28.28 0.29 3.06
C SER A 197 -27.08 -0.45 2.47
N LEU A 198 -25.86 -0.11 2.91
CA LEU A 198 -24.62 -0.75 2.43
C LEU A 198 -24.57 -2.23 2.82
N LEU A 199 -24.83 -2.59 4.08
CA LEU A 199 -24.80 -3.98 4.53
C LEU A 199 -25.94 -4.85 3.96
N LYS A 200 -27.01 -4.24 3.45
CA LYS A 200 -28.04 -4.93 2.65
C LYS A 200 -27.56 -5.22 1.22
N LYS A 201 -26.59 -4.47 0.72
CA LYS A 201 -26.10 -4.55 -0.67
C LYS A 201 -24.76 -5.26 -0.80
N ALA A 202 -23.91 -5.26 0.22
CA ALA A 202 -22.59 -5.88 0.23
C ALA A 202 -22.46 -6.95 1.31
N ARG A 203 -21.39 -7.74 1.21
CA ARG A 203 -20.77 -8.46 2.32
C ARG A 203 -19.42 -7.80 2.60
N VAL A 204 -19.17 -7.37 3.84
CA VAL A 204 -17.90 -6.74 4.23
C VAL A 204 -17.06 -7.75 4.98
N ILE A 205 -15.80 -7.92 4.59
CA ILE A 205 -14.85 -8.80 5.29
C ILE A 205 -13.71 -7.93 5.83
N VAL A 206 -13.36 -8.11 7.09
CA VAL A 206 -12.27 -7.38 7.77
C VAL A 206 -11.26 -8.38 8.30
N VAL A 207 -10.00 -8.26 7.86
CA VAL A 207 -8.83 -8.99 8.38
C VAL A 207 -7.92 -8.01 9.12
N PRO A 208 -8.14 -7.75 10.42
CA PRO A 208 -7.42 -6.69 11.11
C PRO A 208 -5.93 -6.98 11.29
N VAL A 209 -5.53 -8.26 11.35
CA VAL A 209 -4.13 -8.67 11.50
C VAL A 209 -3.77 -9.74 10.47
N VAL A 210 -3.11 -9.36 9.39
CA VAL A 210 -2.60 -10.31 8.39
C VAL A 210 -1.34 -11.00 8.91
N ASN A 211 -0.37 -10.24 9.42
CA ASN A 211 0.91 -10.72 9.93
C ASN A 211 0.85 -11.04 11.43
N VAL A 212 0.08 -12.07 11.80
CA VAL A 212 -0.13 -12.41 13.22
C VAL A 212 1.16 -12.75 13.97
N ASP A 213 2.16 -13.32 13.30
CA ASP A 213 3.43 -13.68 13.94
C ASP A 213 4.33 -12.46 14.15
N GLY A 214 4.53 -11.66 13.09
CA GLY A 214 5.31 -10.44 13.19
C GLY A 214 4.69 -9.44 14.16
N PHE A 215 3.36 -9.27 14.12
CA PHE A 215 2.65 -8.32 14.97
C PHE A 215 2.81 -8.66 16.45
N GLU A 216 2.68 -9.93 16.83
CA GLU A 216 2.87 -10.34 18.23
C GLU A 216 4.28 -10.02 18.73
N LYS A 217 5.30 -10.14 17.86
CA LYS A 217 6.69 -9.76 18.18
C LYS A 217 6.83 -8.24 18.31
N SER A 218 6.30 -7.48 17.36
CA SER A 218 6.32 -6.01 17.43
C SER A 218 5.64 -5.51 18.70
N PHE A 219 4.46 -6.02 19.00
CA PHE A 219 3.66 -5.56 20.12
C PHE A 219 4.15 -6.04 21.49
N ASN A 220 4.56 -7.31 21.65
CA ASN A 220 4.93 -7.86 22.96
C ASN A 220 6.42 -7.70 23.27
N ASP A 221 7.29 -8.10 22.34
CA ASP A 221 8.74 -8.02 22.55
C ASP A 221 9.25 -6.57 22.39
N GLY A 222 8.45 -5.70 21.78
CA GLY A 222 8.77 -4.29 21.58
C GLY A 222 8.40 -3.35 22.73
N ARG A 223 7.68 -3.81 23.76
CA ARG A 223 7.28 -2.93 24.87
C ARG A 223 8.48 -2.52 25.70
N LEU A 224 8.60 -1.22 25.96
CA LEU A 224 9.57 -0.71 26.90
C LEU A 224 9.32 -1.29 28.31
N VAL A 225 10.37 -1.87 28.89
CA VAL A 225 10.39 -2.26 30.30
C VAL A 225 11.09 -1.18 31.10
N ASP A 226 10.34 -0.51 31.97
CA ASP A 226 10.88 0.47 32.90
C ASP A 226 11.43 -0.22 34.15
N LEU A 227 12.76 -0.32 34.24
CA LEU A 227 13.45 -0.93 35.37
C LEU A 227 13.65 0.03 36.55
N ARG A 228 13.25 1.31 36.46
CA ARG A 228 13.44 2.30 37.55
C ARG A 228 12.70 1.94 38.83
N GLY A 229 11.58 1.21 38.72
CA GLY A 229 10.83 0.69 39.87
C GLY A 229 11.58 -0.40 40.66
N ILE A 230 12.61 -1.01 40.08
CA ILE A 230 13.44 -2.05 40.70
C ILE A 230 14.66 -1.44 41.41
N ASP A 231 15.01 -0.19 41.10
CA ASP A 231 16.14 0.56 41.69
C ASP A 231 15.71 1.60 42.74
N GLU A 232 14.52 1.45 43.34
CA GLU A 232 14.02 2.34 44.42
C GLU A 232 14.13 3.85 44.15
N GLY A 233 14.10 4.27 42.88
CA GLY A 233 14.26 5.68 42.47
C GLY A 233 15.69 6.15 42.19
N GLY A 234 16.64 5.22 41.98
CA GLY A 234 17.99 5.54 41.51
C GLY A 234 18.04 6.11 40.09
N THR A 235 19.17 6.73 39.74
CA THR A 235 19.39 7.44 38.45
C THR A 235 19.82 6.51 37.30
N GLY A 236 19.85 5.19 37.51
CA GLY A 236 20.25 4.20 36.52
C GLY A 236 19.11 3.91 35.54
N SER A 237 18.90 4.78 34.56
CA SER A 237 17.98 4.50 33.45
C SER A 237 18.56 3.41 32.54
N ILE A 238 18.17 2.15 32.76
CA ILE A 238 18.21 1.15 31.70
C ILE A 238 16.76 0.90 31.29
N LEU A 239 16.28 1.70 30.32
CA LEU A 239 15.17 1.29 29.48
C LEU A 239 15.69 0.12 28.64
N ALA A 240 15.28 -1.11 28.96
CA ALA A 240 15.78 -2.29 28.26
C ALA A 240 15.02 -2.50 26.93
N THR A 241 15.79 -2.35 25.85
CA THR A 241 15.63 -2.71 24.43
C THR A 241 14.57 -2.00 23.56
N PRO A 242 14.92 -1.60 22.31
CA PRO A 242 13.97 -1.36 21.20
C PRO A 242 13.45 -2.68 20.58
N GLY A 243 13.52 -3.79 21.31
CA GLY A 243 13.10 -5.15 20.98
C GLY A 243 12.90 -5.50 19.50
N ASN A 244 11.74 -6.10 19.22
CA ASN A 244 11.20 -6.28 17.86
C ASN A 244 10.17 -5.19 17.53
N ALA A 245 10.13 -4.06 18.26
CA ALA A 245 9.08 -3.03 18.13
C ALA A 245 8.91 -2.57 16.67
N TYR A 246 10.03 -2.39 15.96
CA TYR A 246 10.08 -1.98 14.56
C TYR A 246 10.09 -3.16 13.58
N LYS A 247 9.71 -4.36 14.02
CA LYS A 247 9.61 -5.52 13.14
C LYS A 247 8.53 -5.23 12.11
N ARG A 248 8.92 -5.33 10.84
CA ARG A 248 8.03 -5.14 9.69
C ARG A 248 7.53 -6.48 9.15
N LYS A 249 8.47 -7.37 8.84
CA LYS A 249 8.25 -8.62 8.11
C LYS A 249 7.60 -9.71 8.97
N ASN A 250 7.23 -10.84 8.35
CA ASN A 250 6.76 -12.02 9.09
C ASN A 250 7.90 -12.76 9.81
N CYS A 251 7.66 -14.00 10.25
CA CYS A 251 8.63 -14.81 10.99
C CYS A 251 9.35 -15.88 10.14
N ARG A 252 9.47 -15.69 8.82
CA ARG A 252 10.23 -16.57 7.93
C ARG A 252 11.74 -16.38 8.12
N MET A 253 12.42 -17.36 8.72
CA MET A 253 13.87 -17.28 8.94
C MET A 253 14.70 -17.84 7.80
N ALA A 254 14.18 -18.84 7.08
CA ALA A 254 14.84 -19.43 5.93
C ALA A 254 13.82 -19.90 4.90
N ASP A 255 14.16 -19.71 3.62
CA ASP A 255 13.31 -20.07 2.49
C ASP A 255 13.00 -21.56 2.44
N GLY A 256 11.73 -21.88 2.17
CA GLY A 256 11.26 -23.25 1.99
C GLY A 256 11.34 -24.15 3.23
N LEU A 257 11.83 -23.63 4.37
CA LEU A 257 11.90 -24.35 5.62
C LEU A 257 10.71 -24.03 6.51
N ALA A 258 10.19 -25.08 7.17
CA ALA A 258 9.27 -24.89 8.28
C ALA A 258 10.05 -24.21 9.42
N PRO A 259 9.50 -23.17 10.04
CA PRO A 259 10.16 -22.50 11.15
C PRO A 259 10.34 -23.46 12.31
N LEU A 260 11.49 -23.41 12.97
CA LEU A 260 11.66 -24.07 14.26
C LEU A 260 10.86 -23.30 15.32
N ALA A 261 10.35 -24.02 16.33
CA ALA A 261 9.62 -23.38 17.42
C ALA A 261 10.51 -22.30 18.08
N ASN A 262 9.97 -21.09 18.23
CA ASN A 262 10.64 -19.91 18.77
C ASN A 262 11.86 -19.40 17.97
N GLU A 263 12.09 -19.86 16.74
CA GLU A 263 13.22 -19.41 15.91
C GLU A 263 13.20 -17.90 15.66
N CYS A 264 12.00 -17.36 15.37
CA CYS A 264 11.81 -15.93 15.17
C CYS A 264 12.05 -15.11 16.44
N ALA A 265 11.72 -15.67 17.61
CA ALA A 265 11.98 -15.02 18.90
C ALA A 265 13.48 -14.96 19.25
N LEU A 266 14.25 -15.93 18.75
CA LEU A 266 15.69 -16.02 18.98
C LEU A 266 16.52 -15.25 17.94
N ALA A 267 15.89 -14.82 16.85
CA ALA A 267 16.52 -14.03 15.81
C ALA A 267 16.82 -12.62 16.32
N SER A 268 18.07 -12.35 16.71
CA SER A 268 18.50 -11.00 17.11
C SER A 268 18.84 -10.16 15.87
N SER A 269 17.94 -9.28 15.47
CA SER A 269 18.26 -8.16 14.58
C SER A 269 17.89 -6.85 15.29
N PRO A 270 18.64 -5.75 15.07
CA PRO A 270 18.26 -4.48 15.68
C PRO A 270 16.85 -4.09 15.22
N GLY A 271 15.92 -3.87 16.17
CA GLY A 271 14.52 -3.54 15.87
C GLY A 271 13.71 -4.62 15.17
N GLY A 272 14.26 -5.82 14.90
CA GLY A 272 13.54 -6.92 14.25
C GLY A 272 13.40 -6.83 12.72
N PHE A 273 13.91 -5.79 12.06
CA PHE A 273 13.62 -5.51 10.65
C PHE A 273 14.27 -6.50 9.66
N GLY A 274 15.44 -7.06 10.00
CA GLY A 274 16.23 -7.87 9.05
C GLY A 274 15.68 -9.28 8.82
N ALA A 275 14.80 -9.78 9.68
CA ALA A 275 14.30 -11.16 9.65
C ALA A 275 12.85 -11.26 9.14
N GLY A 276 12.56 -12.24 8.28
CA GLY A 276 11.24 -12.45 7.70
C GLY A 276 11.16 -12.17 6.21
N VAL A 277 9.96 -12.35 5.67
CA VAL A 277 9.52 -11.92 4.33
C VAL A 277 8.57 -10.73 4.49
N ASP A 278 8.74 -9.72 3.63
CA ASP A 278 7.79 -8.62 3.50
C ASP A 278 6.54 -9.16 2.80
N LEU A 279 5.43 -9.25 3.56
CA LEU A 279 4.18 -9.79 3.04
C LEU A 279 3.65 -8.92 1.89
N ASN A 280 3.83 -7.59 1.94
CA ASN A 280 3.38 -6.69 0.88
C ASN A 280 4.41 -6.54 -0.26
N ARG A 281 5.32 -7.51 -0.40
CA ARG A 281 6.14 -7.78 -1.60
C ARG A 281 5.98 -9.21 -2.09
N ASN A 282 5.15 -10.02 -1.43
CA ASN A 282 5.04 -11.47 -1.67
C ASN A 282 3.81 -11.86 -2.52
N TYR A 283 3.03 -10.91 -3.04
CA TYR A 283 1.89 -11.20 -3.93
C TYR A 283 2.34 -11.42 -5.37
N GLY A 284 1.52 -12.10 -6.17
CA GLY A 284 1.90 -12.56 -7.52
C GLY A 284 2.02 -11.49 -8.60
N GLY A 285 1.34 -10.35 -8.45
CA GLY A 285 1.31 -9.27 -9.44
C GLY A 285 2.67 -8.60 -9.59
N PHE A 286 3.29 -8.76 -10.76
CA PHE A 286 4.63 -8.23 -11.07
C PHE A 286 5.72 -8.61 -10.07
N TRP A 287 5.50 -9.68 -9.29
CA TRP A 287 6.39 -10.11 -8.21
C TRP A 287 7.86 -10.14 -8.66
N GLY A 288 8.73 -9.56 -7.83
CA GLY A 288 10.17 -9.56 -8.10
C GLY A 288 10.70 -8.47 -9.01
N GLY A 289 9.89 -7.44 -9.27
CA GLY A 289 10.32 -6.26 -10.01
C GLY A 289 10.89 -5.18 -9.11
N PRO A 290 10.94 -3.94 -9.61
CA PRO A 290 11.35 -2.77 -8.84
C PRO A 290 10.62 -2.68 -7.49
N GLY A 291 11.33 -2.18 -6.47
CA GLY A 291 10.78 -2.04 -5.11
C GLY A 291 10.76 -3.28 -4.24
N ALA A 292 11.13 -4.45 -4.78
CA ALA A 292 11.07 -5.73 -4.08
C ALA A 292 12.47 -6.36 -4.02
N ALA A 293 13.03 -6.46 -2.81
CA ALA A 293 14.37 -6.97 -2.60
C ALA A 293 14.48 -8.50 -2.81
N ALA A 294 15.60 -8.93 -3.40
CA ALA A 294 15.95 -10.35 -3.51
C ALA A 294 16.77 -10.87 -2.32
N GLU A 295 17.35 -9.98 -1.52
CA GLU A 295 18.22 -10.35 -0.40
C GLU A 295 17.42 -10.46 0.93
N PRO A 296 17.46 -11.60 1.64
CA PRO A 296 16.66 -11.83 2.85
C PRO A 296 16.82 -10.81 3.97
N VAL A 297 17.97 -10.15 4.04
CA VAL A 297 18.28 -9.17 5.09
C VAL A 297 17.61 -7.81 4.87
N GLN A 298 17.14 -7.52 3.66
CA GLN A 298 16.51 -6.23 3.33
C GLN A 298 15.05 -6.18 3.84
N ALA A 299 14.60 -4.98 4.19
CA ALA A 299 13.26 -4.74 4.75
C ALA A 299 12.13 -5.11 3.77
N THR A 300 12.37 -4.98 2.46
CA THR A 300 11.43 -5.28 1.37
C THR A 300 11.65 -6.66 0.75
N TYR A 301 12.28 -7.59 1.47
CA TYR A 301 12.57 -8.93 0.95
C TYR A 301 11.29 -9.65 0.51
N ARG A 302 11.21 -9.97 -0.78
CA ARG A 302 10.01 -10.49 -1.47
C ARG A 302 9.67 -11.95 -1.20
N GLY A 303 10.54 -12.68 -0.51
CA GLY A 303 10.46 -14.12 -0.31
C GLY A 303 11.03 -14.94 -1.48
N ALA A 304 11.01 -16.26 -1.32
CA ALA A 304 11.56 -17.20 -2.30
C ALA A 304 10.76 -17.29 -3.62
N ALA A 305 9.44 -17.05 -3.52
CA ALA A 305 8.48 -17.19 -4.61
C ALA A 305 7.24 -16.34 -4.30
N PRO A 306 6.44 -15.95 -5.31
CA PRO A 306 5.16 -15.32 -5.06
C PRO A 306 4.26 -16.28 -4.27
N PHE A 307 3.61 -15.75 -3.24
CA PHE A 307 2.79 -16.50 -2.30
C PHE A 307 3.55 -17.61 -1.57
N SER A 308 4.84 -17.42 -1.29
CA SER A 308 5.62 -18.34 -0.44
C SER A 308 5.09 -18.35 1.00
N GLU A 309 4.49 -17.25 1.46
CA GLU A 309 4.05 -17.09 2.84
C GLU A 309 2.61 -17.57 3.08
N PRO A 310 2.32 -18.28 4.18
CA PRO A 310 0.96 -18.73 4.48
C PRO A 310 -0.01 -17.56 4.70
N GLU A 311 0.46 -16.43 5.22
CA GLU A 311 -0.33 -15.23 5.44
C GLU A 311 -0.82 -14.64 4.09
N THR A 312 0.07 -14.47 3.11
CA THR A 312 -0.33 -13.98 1.77
C THR A 312 -1.20 -14.99 1.02
N ARG A 313 -0.97 -16.30 1.24
CA ARG A 313 -1.84 -17.37 0.70
C ARG A 313 -3.25 -17.33 1.27
N ASN A 314 -3.42 -16.99 2.55
CA ASN A 314 -4.74 -16.79 3.15
C ASN A 314 -5.49 -15.66 2.43
N ILE A 315 -4.84 -14.53 2.20
CA ILE A 315 -5.43 -13.38 1.49
C ILE A 315 -5.73 -13.73 0.03
N ARG A 316 -4.83 -14.46 -0.65
CA ARG A 316 -5.08 -14.99 -1.99
C ARG A 316 -6.32 -15.86 -2.03
N GLU A 317 -6.43 -16.83 -1.13
CA GLU A 317 -7.57 -17.76 -1.08
C GLU A 317 -8.90 -17.01 -0.78
N LEU A 318 -8.86 -15.97 0.05
CA LEU A 318 -10.00 -15.10 0.32
C LEU A 318 -10.44 -14.32 -0.92
N ILE A 319 -9.52 -13.64 -1.60
CA ILE A 319 -9.81 -12.84 -2.80
C ILE A 319 -10.23 -13.76 -3.96
N SER A 320 -9.53 -14.87 -4.19
CA SER A 320 -9.84 -15.83 -5.25
C SER A 320 -11.16 -16.57 -5.07
N GLY A 321 -11.63 -16.72 -3.82
CA GLY A 321 -12.86 -17.41 -3.46
C GLY A 321 -14.10 -16.52 -3.39
N ARG A 322 -13.94 -15.20 -3.59
CA ARG A 322 -14.98 -14.18 -3.39
C ARG A 322 -15.02 -13.19 -4.55
N GLN A 323 -16.15 -12.51 -4.72
CA GLN A 323 -16.27 -11.40 -5.69
C GLN A 323 -15.88 -10.08 -5.01
N VAL A 324 -14.59 -9.90 -4.75
CA VAL A 324 -14.04 -8.70 -4.09
C VAL A 324 -13.98 -7.56 -5.10
N THR A 325 -14.92 -6.62 -5.00
CA THR A 325 -15.07 -5.50 -5.95
C THR A 325 -14.38 -4.22 -5.48
N GLY A 326 -14.16 -4.09 -4.17
CA GLY A 326 -13.37 -3.04 -3.55
C GLY A 326 -12.51 -3.59 -2.42
N LEU A 327 -11.30 -3.07 -2.27
CA LEU A 327 -10.33 -3.46 -1.26
C LEU A 327 -9.60 -2.26 -0.67
N ILE A 328 -9.40 -2.26 0.64
CA ILE A 328 -8.47 -1.38 1.34
C ILE A 328 -7.47 -2.22 2.13
N THR A 329 -6.18 -1.92 1.97
CA THR A 329 -5.11 -2.39 2.84
C THR A 329 -4.54 -1.22 3.62
N ASN A 330 -4.77 -1.20 4.93
CA ASN A 330 -4.28 -0.16 5.81
C ASN A 330 -2.81 -0.43 6.17
N HIS A 331 -2.04 0.65 6.18
CA HIS A 331 -0.63 0.76 6.51
C HIS A 331 -0.43 2.03 7.36
N THR A 332 0.80 2.29 7.79
CA THR A 332 1.18 3.45 8.62
C THR A 332 2.67 3.70 8.36
N PHE A 333 3.14 4.90 8.02
CA PHE A 333 2.51 6.23 8.04
C PHE A 333 2.95 7.02 6.81
N SER A 334 2.18 8.06 6.41
CA SER A 334 2.55 9.11 5.43
C SER A 334 1.37 10.07 5.12
N ASN A 335 0.17 9.87 5.67
CA ASN A 335 -1.06 10.54 5.24
C ASN A 335 -1.36 10.38 3.74
N LEU A 336 -1.39 9.13 3.25
CA LEU A 336 -1.59 8.84 1.83
C LEU A 336 -2.76 7.89 1.58
N VAL A 337 -3.36 8.07 0.40
CA VAL A 337 -4.27 7.14 -0.24
C VAL A 337 -3.62 6.72 -1.55
N LEU A 338 -2.96 5.56 -1.55
CA LEU A 338 -2.25 5.06 -2.71
C LEU A 338 -3.14 4.18 -3.58
N ARG A 339 -2.90 4.23 -4.89
CA ARG A 339 -3.62 3.46 -5.90
C ARG A 339 -2.65 2.80 -6.91
N PRO A 340 -3.06 1.66 -7.50
CA PRO A 340 -2.33 1.01 -8.57
C PRO A 340 -1.98 1.93 -9.76
N ASN A 341 -0.97 1.58 -10.56
CA ASN A 341 -0.01 0.52 -10.29
C ASN A 341 1.08 0.99 -9.30
N GLY A 342 1.72 0.03 -8.66
CA GLY A 342 2.92 0.17 -7.85
C GLY A 342 4.17 0.56 -8.63
N VAL A 343 4.15 0.48 -9.97
CA VAL A 343 5.30 0.75 -10.83
C VAL A 343 5.00 1.86 -11.82
N ALA A 344 5.97 2.74 -12.06
CA ALA A 344 5.84 3.83 -13.01
C ALA A 344 5.48 3.35 -14.45
N PRO A 345 4.59 4.05 -15.16
CA PRO A 345 4.03 3.58 -16.42
C PRO A 345 5.05 3.48 -17.58
N ASP A 346 6.14 4.23 -17.52
CA ASP A 346 7.24 4.19 -18.49
C ASP A 346 8.27 3.08 -18.19
N THR A 347 8.17 2.43 -17.02
CA THR A 347 9.02 1.29 -16.69
C THR A 347 8.75 0.16 -17.68
N THR A 348 9.82 -0.32 -18.33
CA THR A 348 9.74 -1.46 -19.24
C THR A 348 9.46 -2.72 -18.45
N GLY A 349 8.28 -3.29 -18.66
CA GLY A 349 7.82 -4.49 -18.00
C GLY A 349 8.37 -5.79 -18.62
N PRO A 350 7.91 -6.94 -18.12
CA PRO A 350 8.43 -8.27 -18.50
C PRO A 350 8.23 -8.64 -19.97
N ASP A 351 7.29 -7.98 -20.66
CA ASP A 351 7.03 -8.18 -22.09
C ASP A 351 7.88 -7.28 -22.99
N GLY A 352 8.81 -6.52 -22.41
CA GLY A 352 9.72 -5.63 -23.14
C GLY A 352 9.07 -4.32 -23.59
N LEU A 353 7.88 -3.99 -23.07
CA LEU A 353 7.13 -2.78 -23.36
C LEU A 353 6.88 -2.00 -22.06
N PRO A 354 6.70 -0.66 -22.12
CA PRO A 354 6.26 0.13 -20.97
C PRO A 354 4.99 -0.46 -20.34
N LEU A 355 4.90 -0.43 -19.01
CA LEU A 355 3.74 -0.97 -18.31
C LEU A 355 2.44 -0.23 -18.66
N GLY A 356 2.52 1.07 -18.91
CA GLY A 356 1.38 1.95 -19.14
C GLY A 356 0.54 2.18 -17.88
N ASP A 357 -0.39 3.13 -17.98
CA ASP A 357 -1.33 3.40 -16.90
C ASP A 357 -2.37 2.28 -16.77
N PRO A 358 -2.90 2.06 -15.54
CA PRO A 358 -4.08 1.22 -15.35
C PRO A 358 -5.25 1.67 -16.26
N PRO A 359 -5.96 0.73 -16.92
CA PRO A 359 -7.12 1.08 -17.75
C PRO A 359 -8.24 1.83 -17.01
N ASP A 360 -8.31 1.70 -15.69
CA ASP A 360 -9.33 2.34 -14.84
C ASP A 360 -8.80 3.55 -14.06
N GLU A 361 -7.62 4.08 -14.43
CA GLU A 361 -6.91 5.14 -13.70
C GLU A 361 -7.79 6.35 -13.37
N ALA A 362 -8.54 6.88 -14.34
CA ALA A 362 -9.38 8.05 -14.14
C ALA A 362 -10.44 7.85 -13.02
N ALA A 363 -11.10 6.68 -13.01
CA ALA A 363 -12.11 6.37 -12.00
C ALA A 363 -11.48 6.08 -10.63
N MET A 364 -10.32 5.42 -10.61
CA MET A 364 -9.61 5.15 -9.36
C MET A 364 -9.05 6.43 -8.72
N LYS A 365 -8.53 7.35 -9.55
CA LYS A 365 -8.09 8.66 -9.08
C LYS A 365 -9.25 9.47 -8.50
N GLU A 366 -10.39 9.53 -9.17
CA GLU A 366 -11.55 10.27 -8.68
C GLU A 366 -12.01 9.76 -7.29
N LEU A 367 -12.09 8.44 -7.12
CA LEU A 367 -12.44 7.86 -5.82
C LEU A 367 -11.35 8.10 -4.77
N GLY A 368 -10.08 7.93 -5.12
CA GLY A 368 -8.94 8.22 -4.24
C GLY A 368 -8.96 9.65 -3.73
N ASP A 369 -9.15 10.62 -4.62
CA ASP A 369 -9.21 12.05 -4.28
C ASP A 369 -10.40 12.36 -3.35
N ARG A 370 -11.56 11.73 -3.59
CA ARG A 370 -12.74 11.86 -2.72
C ARG A 370 -12.51 11.31 -1.32
N MET A 371 -11.80 10.19 -1.21
CA MET A 371 -11.42 9.59 0.08
C MET A 371 -10.41 10.48 0.82
N ALA A 372 -9.36 10.93 0.14
CA ALA A 372 -8.32 11.79 0.71
C ALA A 372 -8.86 13.17 1.16
N ALA A 373 -9.90 13.68 0.51
CA ALA A 373 -10.58 14.91 0.94
C ALA A 373 -11.27 14.83 2.31
N GLN A 374 -11.38 13.63 2.91
CA GLN A 374 -12.05 13.42 4.21
C GLN A 374 -11.12 13.53 5.42
N ASN A 375 -9.81 13.40 5.20
CA ASN A 375 -8.80 13.29 6.26
C ASN A 375 -7.56 14.18 6.01
N GLY A 376 -7.50 14.89 4.87
CA GLY A 376 -6.36 15.74 4.54
C GLY A 376 -5.17 14.97 3.98
N TYR A 377 -5.37 13.72 3.58
CA TYR A 377 -4.34 12.90 2.98
C TYR A 377 -4.11 13.31 1.51
N THR A 378 -3.05 12.78 0.92
CA THR A 378 -2.81 12.91 -0.53
C THR A 378 -3.14 11.62 -1.26
N SER A 379 -3.95 11.72 -2.32
CA SER A 379 -4.26 10.62 -3.25
C SER A 379 -3.28 10.61 -4.42
N GLN A 380 -2.55 9.52 -4.60
CA GLN A 380 -1.51 9.40 -5.64
C GLN A 380 -1.23 7.94 -6.01
N HIS A 381 -0.53 7.69 -7.11
CA HIS A 381 -0.04 6.34 -7.41
C HIS A 381 1.00 5.90 -6.37
N SER A 382 1.03 4.61 -6.07
CA SER A 382 2.07 4.02 -5.19
C SER A 382 3.50 4.32 -5.69
N TRP A 383 3.75 4.26 -7.00
CA TRP A 383 5.09 4.52 -7.58
C TRP A 383 5.60 5.95 -7.36
N GLN A 384 4.70 6.91 -7.08
CA GLN A 384 5.09 8.30 -6.81
C GLN A 384 5.83 8.46 -5.48
N LEU A 385 5.79 7.45 -4.59
CA LEU A 385 6.73 7.32 -3.47
C LEU A 385 8.04 6.72 -3.96
N TYR A 386 7.93 5.49 -4.46
CA TYR A 386 8.97 4.65 -5.08
C TYR A 386 8.24 3.45 -5.70
N ASP A 387 8.85 2.77 -6.66
CA ASP A 387 8.18 1.61 -7.26
C ASP A 387 8.01 0.51 -6.22
N THR A 388 6.92 -0.22 -6.32
CA THR A 388 6.60 -1.38 -5.50
C THR A 388 6.02 -2.47 -6.40
N THR A 389 6.45 -3.71 -6.17
CA THR A 389 5.90 -4.88 -6.85
C THR A 389 5.58 -5.97 -5.85
N GLY A 390 4.63 -6.84 -6.22
CA GLY A 390 4.14 -7.88 -5.33
C GLY A 390 3.34 -7.36 -4.13
N THR A 391 2.68 -6.20 -4.28
CA THR A 391 1.75 -5.66 -3.29
C THR A 391 0.34 -6.26 -3.45
N THR A 392 -0.46 -6.15 -2.40
CA THR A 392 -1.78 -6.80 -2.31
C THR A 392 -2.80 -6.16 -3.25
N GLU A 393 -2.87 -4.83 -3.23
CA GLU A 393 -3.81 -4.01 -4.00
C GLU A 393 -3.53 -4.09 -5.50
N ASP A 394 -2.27 -4.07 -5.91
CA ASP A 394 -1.87 -4.25 -7.31
C ASP A 394 -2.22 -5.64 -7.83
N TRP A 395 -1.87 -6.69 -7.08
CA TRP A 395 -2.21 -8.06 -7.49
C TRP A 395 -3.73 -8.22 -7.55
N SER A 396 -4.46 -7.77 -6.53
CA SER A 396 -5.92 -7.88 -6.49
C SER A 396 -6.57 -7.16 -7.68
N TYR A 397 -6.17 -5.92 -7.97
CA TYR A 397 -6.64 -5.17 -9.13
C TYR A 397 -6.30 -5.89 -10.43
N ASN A 398 -5.03 -6.28 -10.64
CA ASN A 398 -4.61 -6.92 -11.88
C ASN A 398 -5.14 -8.35 -12.07
N ALA A 399 -5.49 -9.05 -10.98
CA ALA A 399 -6.06 -10.39 -11.03
C ALA A 399 -7.59 -10.39 -11.15
N THR A 400 -8.28 -9.44 -10.52
CA THR A 400 -9.76 -9.45 -10.39
C THR A 400 -10.43 -8.24 -11.04
N GLY A 401 -9.74 -7.11 -11.19
CA GLY A 401 -10.35 -5.84 -11.58
C GLY A 401 -11.19 -5.18 -10.49
N GLY A 402 -11.18 -5.67 -9.25
CA GLY A 402 -11.69 -4.91 -8.10
C GLY A 402 -10.78 -3.71 -7.80
N TYR A 403 -11.33 -2.59 -7.37
CA TYR A 403 -10.51 -1.42 -7.03
C TYR A 403 -9.83 -1.62 -5.67
N GLY A 404 -8.50 -1.58 -5.66
CA GLY A 404 -7.68 -1.69 -4.46
C GLY A 404 -7.00 -0.37 -4.13
N TYR A 405 -6.94 -0.03 -2.84
CA TYR A 405 -6.22 1.13 -2.32
C TYR A 405 -5.39 0.75 -1.10
N THR A 406 -4.29 1.48 -0.91
CA THR A 406 -3.48 1.44 0.31
C THR A 406 -3.66 2.74 1.07
N PHE A 407 -3.91 2.67 2.37
CA PHE A 407 -3.93 3.87 3.24
C PHE A 407 -2.67 3.89 4.09
N GLU A 408 -1.88 4.96 4.02
CA GLU A 408 -0.76 5.19 4.94
C GLU A 408 -1.25 6.12 6.06
N ILE A 409 -1.66 5.54 7.19
CA ILE A 409 -2.38 6.25 8.25
C ILE A 409 -1.41 7.07 9.11
N GLY A 410 -1.75 8.32 9.39
CA GLY A 410 -0.96 9.20 10.25
C GLY A 410 0.27 9.79 9.54
N PRO A 411 0.83 10.88 10.08
CA PRO A 411 1.82 11.68 9.36
C PRO A 411 3.27 11.23 9.57
N ASP A 412 3.64 10.78 10.78
CA ASP A 412 5.03 10.97 11.22
C ASP A 412 5.68 9.81 11.99
N GLU A 413 4.93 8.83 12.51
CA GLU A 413 5.52 7.71 13.25
C GLU A 413 4.65 6.45 13.23
N PHE A 414 5.27 5.28 13.49
CA PHE A 414 4.57 3.99 13.48
C PHE A 414 3.68 3.76 14.71
N HIS A 415 4.05 4.32 15.86
CA HIS A 415 3.35 4.15 17.14
C HIS A 415 2.99 5.52 17.75
N PRO A 416 2.14 6.33 17.09
CA PRO A 416 1.74 7.62 17.65
C PRO A 416 0.98 7.43 18.98
N PRO A 417 0.85 8.47 19.81
CA PRO A 417 -0.10 8.49 20.92
C PRO A 417 -1.47 8.00 20.47
N PHE A 418 -2.08 7.10 21.24
CA PHE A 418 -3.38 6.50 20.92
C PHE A 418 -4.49 7.53 20.67
N PRO A 419 -4.56 8.70 21.35
CA PRO A 419 -5.51 9.75 20.99
C PRO A 419 -5.39 10.22 19.53
N GLU A 420 -4.19 10.24 18.96
CA GLU A 420 -4.00 10.60 17.55
C GLU A 420 -4.59 9.52 16.64
N VAL A 421 -4.52 8.25 17.00
CA VAL A 421 -5.20 7.16 16.25
C VAL A 421 -6.71 7.35 16.25
N VAL A 422 -7.28 7.85 17.35
CA VAL A 422 -8.70 8.22 17.46
C VAL A 422 -9.03 9.38 16.52
N ASP A 423 -8.19 10.42 16.53
CA ASP A 423 -8.34 11.60 15.69
C ASP A 423 -8.21 11.28 14.20
N GLU A 424 -7.29 10.39 13.79
CA GLU A 424 -7.20 9.95 12.39
C GLU A 424 -8.45 9.17 11.94
N TYR A 425 -9.05 8.40 12.83
CA TYR A 425 -10.26 7.62 12.50
C TYR A 425 -11.50 8.51 12.36
N LEU A 426 -11.74 9.38 13.35
CA LEU A 426 -12.94 10.23 13.43
C LEU A 426 -12.77 11.59 12.71
N GLY A 427 -11.54 11.92 12.36
CA GLY A 427 -11.12 13.24 11.90
C GLY A 427 -10.97 14.24 13.05
N ALA A 428 -9.99 15.13 12.93
CA ALA A 428 -9.76 16.24 13.85
C ALA A 428 -9.68 17.58 13.11
N GLY A 429 -9.76 18.69 13.85
CA GLY A 429 -9.68 20.04 13.27
C GLY A 429 -10.74 20.28 12.18
N GLU A 430 -10.31 20.64 10.97
CA GLU A 430 -11.19 20.87 9.82
C GLU A 430 -11.87 19.59 9.29
N TYR A 431 -11.37 18.42 9.68
CA TYR A 431 -11.89 17.11 9.29
C TYR A 431 -12.76 16.46 10.37
N ALA A 432 -13.05 17.16 11.48
CA ALA A 432 -13.86 16.62 12.58
C ALA A 432 -15.20 16.03 12.10
N GLY A 433 -15.44 14.76 12.42
CA GLY A 433 -16.64 14.00 11.99
C GLY A 433 -16.51 13.33 10.62
N LYS A 434 -15.33 13.40 9.98
CA LYS A 434 -15.01 12.72 8.72
C LYS A 434 -13.95 11.63 8.97
N GLY A 435 -12.67 11.96 8.82
CA GLY A 435 -11.52 11.07 9.03
C GLY A 435 -11.49 9.87 8.10
N ASN A 436 -10.70 8.86 8.47
CA ASN A 436 -10.62 7.60 7.75
C ASN A 436 -11.96 6.85 7.75
N ARG A 437 -12.81 7.03 8.78
CA ARG A 437 -14.15 6.46 8.82
C ARG A 437 -14.98 6.86 7.59
N GLU A 438 -15.05 8.14 7.26
CA GLU A 438 -15.80 8.61 6.09
C GLU A 438 -15.19 8.13 4.78
N ALA A 439 -13.85 8.14 4.68
CA ALA A 439 -13.14 7.61 3.51
C ALA A 439 -13.47 6.11 3.26
N PHE A 440 -13.51 5.30 4.31
CA PHE A 440 -13.86 3.88 4.22
C PHE A 440 -15.32 3.64 3.80
N LEU A 441 -16.25 4.49 4.25
CA LEU A 441 -17.65 4.43 3.80
C LEU A 441 -17.78 4.78 2.30
N LEU A 442 -17.00 5.75 1.79
CA LEU A 442 -16.96 6.08 0.36
C LEU A 442 -16.43 4.91 -0.49
N ALA A 443 -15.41 4.19 0.01
CA ALA A 443 -14.91 2.99 -0.66
C ALA A 443 -15.96 1.88 -0.69
N LEU A 444 -16.66 1.65 0.42
CA LEU A 444 -17.74 0.67 0.50
C LEU A 444 -18.94 1.03 -0.40
N GLU A 445 -19.26 2.31 -0.52
CA GLU A 445 -20.27 2.81 -1.48
C GLU A 445 -19.89 2.48 -2.92
N ASN A 446 -18.62 2.67 -3.29
CA ASN A 446 -18.13 2.31 -4.62
C ASN A 446 -18.17 0.79 -4.84
N ALA A 447 -17.82 -0.02 -3.84
CA ALA A 447 -17.86 -1.48 -3.94
C ALA A 447 -19.27 -2.05 -4.20
N VAL A 448 -20.34 -1.32 -3.83
CA VAL A 448 -21.73 -1.73 -4.14
C VAL A 448 -22.28 -1.11 -5.43
N ASP A 449 -21.57 -0.17 -6.04
CA ASP A 449 -22.02 0.52 -7.25
C ASP A 449 -21.82 -0.36 -8.49
N PRO A 450 -22.89 -0.83 -9.16
CA PRO A 450 -22.76 -1.66 -10.35
C PRO A 450 -22.07 -0.96 -11.55
N ALA A 451 -21.80 0.35 -11.49
CA ALA A 451 -20.92 1.02 -12.46
C ALA A 451 -19.43 0.69 -12.21
N ALA A 452 -19.04 0.40 -10.97
CA ALA A 452 -17.68 0.08 -10.57
C ALA A 452 -17.33 -1.40 -10.78
N HIS A 453 -18.29 -2.28 -11.05
CA HIS A 453 -18.07 -3.71 -11.32
C HIS A 453 -19.08 -4.25 -12.34
N SER A 454 -19.25 -5.57 -12.41
CA SER A 454 -20.10 -6.23 -13.40
C SER A 454 -21.29 -6.93 -12.74
N VAL A 455 -22.36 -7.14 -13.50
CA VAL A 455 -23.55 -7.84 -12.99
C VAL A 455 -24.00 -8.94 -13.95
N ILE A 456 -24.09 -10.16 -13.45
CA ILE A 456 -24.70 -11.29 -14.16
C ILE A 456 -26.08 -11.55 -13.56
N THR A 457 -27.11 -11.54 -14.40
CA THR A 457 -28.49 -11.86 -13.99
C THR A 457 -28.99 -13.09 -14.73
N GLY A 458 -29.95 -13.81 -14.15
CA GLY A 458 -30.53 -14.95 -14.88
C GLY A 458 -31.53 -15.73 -14.08
N ARG A 459 -31.89 -16.89 -14.63
CA ARG A 459 -32.70 -17.90 -13.94
C ARG A 459 -32.00 -19.25 -13.90
N ALA A 460 -32.15 -19.93 -12.77
CA ALA A 460 -31.67 -21.28 -12.51
C ALA A 460 -32.59 -21.94 -11.47
N PRO A 461 -32.55 -23.27 -11.30
CA PRO A 461 -33.35 -23.94 -10.28
C PRO A 461 -33.05 -23.41 -8.88
N ALA A 462 -34.09 -23.27 -8.05
CA ALA A 462 -33.92 -22.93 -6.64
C ALA A 462 -33.04 -23.99 -5.94
N GLY A 463 -32.11 -23.51 -5.11
CA GLY A 463 -31.11 -24.35 -4.44
C GLY A 463 -29.95 -24.80 -5.31
N ALA A 464 -29.88 -24.39 -6.58
CA ALA A 464 -28.71 -24.65 -7.43
C ALA A 464 -27.48 -23.88 -6.94
N THR A 465 -26.31 -24.53 -7.00
CA THR A 465 -25.03 -23.84 -6.83
C THR A 465 -24.58 -23.34 -8.19
N LEU A 466 -24.43 -22.04 -8.33
CA LEU A 466 -23.76 -21.44 -9.48
C LEU A 466 -22.29 -21.25 -9.13
N ARG A 467 -21.39 -21.57 -10.05
CA ARG A 467 -19.95 -21.35 -9.89
C ARG A 467 -19.40 -20.57 -11.06
N LEU A 468 -18.67 -19.50 -10.79
CA LEU A 468 -17.85 -18.78 -11.75
C LEU A 468 -16.40 -19.14 -11.51
N LYS A 469 -15.77 -19.69 -12.54
CA LYS A 469 -14.38 -20.14 -12.49
C LYS A 469 -13.58 -19.61 -13.67
N LYS A 470 -12.32 -19.30 -13.39
CA LYS A 470 -11.32 -18.97 -14.40
C LYS A 470 -9.92 -19.24 -13.89
N THR A 471 -9.04 -19.69 -14.77
CA THR A 471 -7.61 -19.85 -14.50
C THR A 471 -6.84 -19.07 -15.56
N PHE A 472 -5.81 -18.35 -15.14
CA PHE A 472 -5.04 -17.47 -16.02
C PHE A 472 -3.59 -17.37 -15.54
N ALA A 473 -2.73 -16.83 -16.41
CA ALA A 473 -1.37 -16.47 -16.06
C ALA A 473 -1.35 -15.04 -15.51
N THR A 474 -0.84 -14.88 -14.29
CA THR A 474 -0.51 -13.59 -13.68
C THR A 474 0.96 -13.32 -13.92
N PRO A 475 1.34 -12.20 -14.58
CA PRO A 475 2.73 -11.89 -14.82
C PRO A 475 3.47 -11.60 -13.50
N THR A 476 4.66 -12.18 -13.41
CA THR A 476 5.71 -11.80 -12.45
C THR A 476 6.80 -11.07 -13.23
N TRP A 477 7.78 -10.46 -12.55
CA TRP A 477 8.80 -9.68 -13.28
C TRP A 477 9.63 -10.50 -14.26
N SER A 478 9.88 -11.77 -13.95
CA SER A 478 10.73 -12.68 -14.73
C SER A 478 9.98 -13.88 -15.32
N GLY A 479 8.64 -13.84 -15.37
CA GLY A 479 7.83 -14.98 -15.77
C GLY A 479 6.35 -14.80 -15.46
N ALA A 480 5.64 -15.88 -15.14
CA ALA A 480 4.25 -15.83 -14.71
C ALA A 480 3.90 -16.97 -13.76
N ILE A 481 2.84 -16.79 -12.98
CA ILE A 481 2.22 -17.85 -12.16
C ILE A 481 0.80 -18.13 -12.60
N ALA A 482 0.32 -19.35 -12.32
CA ALA A 482 -1.09 -19.68 -12.50
C ALA A 482 -1.91 -19.17 -11.31
N ASP A 483 -2.87 -18.30 -11.59
CA ASP A 483 -3.91 -17.88 -10.67
C ASP A 483 -5.26 -18.47 -11.07
N THR A 484 -6.12 -18.66 -10.07
CA THR A 484 -7.48 -19.15 -10.28
C THR A 484 -8.43 -18.35 -9.41
N LEU A 485 -9.52 -17.91 -10.03
CA LEU A 485 -10.68 -17.33 -9.36
C LEU A 485 -11.79 -18.38 -9.44
N ASP A 486 -12.37 -18.76 -8.31
CA ASP A 486 -13.38 -19.82 -8.18
C ASP A 486 -14.36 -19.42 -7.08
N THR A 487 -15.48 -18.85 -7.51
CA THR A 487 -16.50 -18.29 -6.62
C THR A 487 -17.81 -19.00 -6.84
N THR A 488 -18.63 -19.11 -5.80
CA THR A 488 -19.95 -19.74 -5.89
C THR A 488 -21.04 -18.88 -5.28
N MET A 489 -22.25 -19.04 -5.78
CA MET A 489 -23.47 -18.55 -5.14
C MET A 489 -24.56 -19.63 -5.15
N THR A 490 -25.54 -19.53 -4.25
CA THR A 490 -26.72 -20.39 -4.21
C THR A 490 -27.94 -19.63 -4.71
N VAL A 491 -28.70 -20.25 -5.62
CA VAL A 491 -29.91 -19.65 -6.18
C VAL A 491 -31.04 -19.71 -5.16
N GLY A 492 -31.59 -18.54 -4.83
CA GLY A 492 -32.71 -18.42 -3.89
C GLY A 492 -34.01 -19.10 -4.36
N ALA A 493 -35.00 -19.17 -3.47
CA ALA A 493 -36.26 -19.88 -3.69
C ALA A 493 -37.03 -19.45 -4.96
N GLY A 494 -36.89 -18.20 -5.39
CA GLY A 494 -37.56 -17.66 -6.59
C GLY A 494 -36.95 -18.12 -7.92
N GLY A 495 -35.80 -18.80 -7.91
CA GLY A 495 -35.10 -19.27 -9.12
C GLY A 495 -34.51 -18.15 -10.00
N GLY A 496 -34.66 -16.89 -9.62
CA GLY A 496 -33.94 -15.76 -10.20
C GLY A 496 -32.67 -15.48 -9.41
N TYR A 497 -31.62 -15.03 -10.10
CA TYR A 497 -30.39 -14.62 -9.44
C TYR A 497 -29.86 -13.30 -10.04
N THR A 498 -29.20 -12.52 -9.18
CA THR A 498 -28.39 -11.37 -9.54
C THR A 498 -27.06 -11.57 -8.84
N TRP A 499 -25.98 -11.60 -9.61
CA TRP A 499 -24.64 -11.82 -9.11
C TRP A 499 -23.78 -10.64 -9.51
N HIS A 500 -23.37 -9.88 -8.50
CA HIS A 500 -22.35 -8.86 -8.64
C HIS A 500 -20.98 -9.54 -8.69
N VAL A 501 -20.25 -9.27 -9.76
CA VAL A 501 -19.00 -9.94 -10.06
C VAL A 501 -17.96 -8.95 -10.49
N ASN A 502 -16.71 -9.31 -10.24
CA ASN A 502 -15.55 -8.73 -10.89
C ASN A 502 -15.66 -8.86 -12.42
N PRO A 503 -15.15 -7.87 -13.19
CA PRO A 503 -15.13 -7.94 -14.65
C PRO A 503 -14.48 -9.23 -15.15
N SER A 504 -15.03 -9.81 -16.23
CA SER A 504 -14.49 -11.06 -16.77
C SER A 504 -13.09 -10.88 -17.34
N THR A 505 -12.80 -9.73 -17.92
CA THR A 505 -11.48 -9.39 -18.47
C THR A 505 -10.68 -8.60 -17.44
N ARG A 506 -9.49 -9.11 -17.09
CA ARG A 506 -8.62 -8.51 -16.07
C ARG A 506 -7.88 -7.29 -16.59
N PRO A 507 -7.57 -6.28 -15.75
CA PRO A 507 -6.88 -5.07 -16.18
C PRO A 507 -5.53 -5.33 -16.88
N VAL A 508 -4.72 -6.27 -16.36
CA VAL A 508 -3.37 -6.54 -16.87
C VAL A 508 -3.31 -7.06 -18.31
N VAL A 509 -4.43 -7.57 -18.83
CA VAL A 509 -4.53 -8.04 -20.23
C VAL A 509 -5.47 -7.19 -21.08
N LYS A 510 -6.09 -6.14 -20.51
CA LYS A 510 -6.89 -5.22 -21.31
C LYS A 510 -5.99 -4.43 -22.25
N ALA A 511 -6.61 -3.84 -23.27
CA ALA A 511 -5.91 -2.89 -24.10
C ALA A 511 -5.36 -1.79 -23.21
N ARG A 512 -4.08 -1.49 -23.37
CA ARG A 512 -3.38 -0.45 -22.63
C ARG A 512 -2.83 0.55 -23.61
N GLN A 513 -2.92 1.81 -23.22
CA GLN A 513 -2.26 2.88 -23.93
C GLN A 513 -0.84 2.96 -23.38
N ILE A 514 0.13 2.75 -24.25
CA ILE A 514 1.51 3.10 -23.94
C ILE A 514 1.84 4.41 -24.60
N ARG A 515 2.69 5.17 -23.94
CA ARG A 515 3.16 6.42 -24.50
C ARG A 515 4.49 6.20 -25.18
N VAL A 516 4.51 6.39 -26.49
CA VAL A 516 5.73 6.35 -27.30
C VAL A 516 6.10 7.77 -27.65
N VAL A 517 7.21 8.24 -27.08
CA VAL A 517 7.72 9.59 -27.37
C VAL A 517 8.36 9.57 -28.76
N GLY A 518 7.98 10.51 -29.63
CA GLY A 518 8.55 10.61 -30.97
C GLY A 518 10.07 10.78 -30.94
N SER A 519 10.77 10.19 -31.90
CA SER A 519 12.24 10.24 -31.94
C SER A 519 12.79 11.64 -32.26
N GLU A 520 12.02 12.48 -32.93
CA GLU A 520 12.39 13.85 -33.31
C GLU A 520 11.52 14.88 -32.57
N PRO A 521 12.12 15.93 -31.97
CA PRO A 521 11.37 16.95 -31.27
C PRO A 521 10.71 17.95 -32.23
N LEU A 522 9.51 18.43 -31.89
CA LEU A 522 8.77 19.51 -32.55
C LEU A 522 9.50 20.85 -32.47
N LYS A 523 10.17 21.07 -31.35
CA LYS A 523 10.96 22.25 -31.05
C LYS A 523 12.07 21.82 -30.12
N ARG A 524 13.32 22.13 -30.47
CA ARG A 524 14.46 21.94 -29.59
C ARG A 524 15.20 23.26 -29.45
N GLN A 525 15.54 23.63 -28.23
CA GLN A 525 16.40 24.76 -27.96
C GLN A 525 17.46 24.35 -26.95
N THR A 526 18.71 24.57 -27.34
CA THR A 526 19.88 24.27 -26.51
C THR A 526 20.49 25.58 -26.04
N TYR A 527 20.86 25.60 -24.77
CA TYR A 527 21.49 26.72 -24.09
C TYR A 527 22.79 26.23 -23.50
N THR A 528 23.78 27.09 -23.47
CA THR A 528 24.99 26.87 -22.68
C THR A 528 25.10 27.95 -21.63
N GLY A 529 25.75 27.63 -20.52
CA GLY A 529 25.87 28.59 -19.42
C GLY A 529 26.87 28.17 -18.38
N THR A 530 26.99 29.04 -17.37
CA THR A 530 27.78 28.79 -16.19
C THR A 530 26.97 29.25 -14.98
N THR A 531 26.79 28.38 -13.99
CA THR A 531 26.02 28.71 -12.78
C THR A 531 26.94 28.68 -11.58
N LEU A 532 27.13 29.82 -10.91
CA LEU A 532 27.94 29.87 -9.69
C LEU A 532 27.11 29.42 -8.48
N PRO A 533 27.74 28.89 -7.42
CA PRO A 533 27.05 28.55 -6.19
C PRO A 533 26.23 29.73 -5.64
N ALA A 534 24.99 29.46 -5.23
CA ALA A 534 24.00 30.44 -4.76
C ALA A 534 23.64 31.57 -5.76
N GLN A 535 23.97 31.41 -7.05
CA GLN A 535 23.61 32.35 -8.12
C GLN A 535 22.94 31.57 -9.26
N PRO A 536 21.64 31.29 -9.16
CA PRO A 536 20.94 30.50 -10.16
C PRO A 536 20.92 31.21 -11.52
N THR A 537 21.06 30.44 -12.59
CA THR A 537 21.00 30.95 -13.96
C THR A 537 19.67 30.56 -14.59
N GLU A 538 18.96 31.54 -15.15
CA GLU A 538 17.66 31.32 -15.79
C GLU A 538 17.74 31.43 -17.31
N ARG A 539 16.97 30.59 -18.01
CA ARG A 539 16.75 30.65 -19.46
C ARG A 539 15.25 30.58 -19.74
N GLU A 540 14.77 31.39 -20.66
CA GLU A 540 13.36 31.37 -21.04
C GLU A 540 13.13 30.37 -22.17
N PHE A 541 12.07 29.58 -22.06
CA PHE A 541 11.59 28.69 -23.11
C PHE A 541 10.09 28.83 -23.29
N THR A 542 9.65 29.20 -24.49
CA THR A 542 8.23 29.34 -24.80
C THR A 542 7.67 28.06 -25.42
N VAL A 543 6.61 27.52 -24.82
CA VAL A 543 5.77 26.48 -25.43
C VAL A 543 4.76 27.18 -26.34
N ASP A 544 5.15 27.37 -27.61
CA ASP A 544 4.41 28.15 -28.62
C ASP A 544 3.36 27.34 -29.40
N ARG A 545 3.28 26.05 -29.12
CA ARG A 545 2.39 25.09 -29.78
C ARG A 545 1.97 24.01 -28.81
N ALA A 546 0.87 23.33 -29.15
CA ALA A 546 0.54 22.09 -28.47
C ALA A 546 1.66 21.07 -28.72
N ALA A 547 2.03 20.34 -27.68
CA ALA A 547 2.96 19.23 -27.68
C ALA A 547 2.49 18.26 -26.61
N ASP A 548 2.80 16.98 -26.78
CA ASP A 548 2.44 15.99 -25.77
C ASP A 548 3.45 15.97 -24.63
N LEU A 549 4.72 16.26 -24.91
CA LEU A 549 5.80 16.24 -23.92
C LEU A 549 6.67 17.48 -24.04
N LEU A 550 7.06 18.08 -22.92
CA LEU A 550 8.25 18.92 -22.82
C LEU A 550 9.31 18.16 -22.01
N GLU A 551 10.42 17.83 -22.66
CA GLU A 551 11.62 17.29 -22.02
C GLU A 551 12.66 18.40 -21.87
N VAL A 552 13.16 18.63 -20.67
CA VAL A 552 14.26 19.55 -20.41
C VAL A 552 15.43 18.77 -19.84
N LYS A 553 16.52 18.64 -20.59
CA LYS A 553 17.75 17.95 -20.19
C LYS A 553 18.83 18.95 -19.80
N LEU A 554 19.58 18.69 -18.74
CA LEU A 554 20.78 19.45 -18.36
C LEU A 554 21.97 18.50 -18.33
N ASP A 555 23.05 18.87 -19.02
CA ASP A 555 24.30 18.13 -19.11
C ASP A 555 25.51 19.05 -18.81
N TRP A 556 26.60 18.47 -18.34
CA TRP A 556 27.86 19.15 -18.01
C TRP A 556 29.03 18.15 -18.08
N PRO A 557 30.28 18.57 -18.32
CA PRO A 557 31.37 17.64 -18.62
C PRO A 557 31.95 16.91 -17.40
N THR A 558 31.61 17.32 -16.19
CA THR A 558 32.22 16.86 -14.92
C THR A 558 31.25 16.03 -14.07
N PRO A 559 31.75 15.20 -13.13
CA PRO A 559 30.92 14.51 -12.15
C PRO A 559 30.55 15.48 -11.02
N ASP A 560 29.91 16.58 -11.40
CA ASP A 560 29.50 17.69 -10.54
C ASP A 560 27.97 17.64 -10.33
N ASP A 561 27.42 18.52 -9.49
CA ASP A 561 25.97 18.60 -9.22
C ASP A 561 25.37 19.97 -9.58
N LEU A 562 24.44 19.97 -10.52
CA LEU A 562 23.68 21.12 -10.98
C LEU A 562 22.19 20.77 -11.04
N ASP A 563 21.35 21.54 -10.35
CA ASP A 563 19.91 21.32 -10.33
C ASP A 563 19.22 22.01 -11.51
N LEU A 564 18.11 21.43 -11.95
CA LEU A 564 17.23 21.96 -12.99
C LEU A 564 15.82 22.17 -12.43
N TYR A 565 15.31 23.40 -12.51
CA TYR A 565 13.92 23.72 -12.24
C TYR A 565 13.26 24.26 -13.51
N VAL A 566 12.02 23.84 -13.73
CA VAL A 566 11.16 24.31 -14.81
C VAL A 566 9.98 25.02 -14.17
N LEU A 567 9.94 26.35 -14.31
CA LEU A 567 8.90 27.19 -13.74
C LEU A 567 8.02 27.76 -14.84
N ARG A 568 6.71 27.67 -14.69
CA ARG A 568 5.75 28.30 -15.59
C ARG A 568 5.46 29.73 -15.12
N ARG A 569 5.44 30.67 -16.05
CA ARG A 569 5.02 32.04 -15.80
C ARG A 569 3.50 32.15 -15.81
N ASN A 570 2.93 32.62 -14.69
CA ASN A 570 1.51 32.89 -14.56
C ASN A 570 1.13 34.24 -15.20
N ALA A 571 -0.16 34.45 -15.42
CA ALA A 571 -0.68 35.69 -16.02
C ALA A 571 -0.38 36.95 -15.18
N ASP A 572 -0.21 36.80 -13.86
CA ASP A 572 0.16 37.88 -12.94
C ASP A 572 1.68 38.10 -12.84
N GLY A 573 2.47 37.35 -13.61
CA GLY A 573 3.93 37.42 -13.65
C GLY A 573 4.65 36.58 -12.60
N SER A 574 3.92 35.95 -11.66
CA SER A 574 4.51 35.01 -10.70
C SER A 574 4.98 33.72 -11.39
N LEU A 575 5.91 33.00 -10.76
CA LEU A 575 6.43 31.74 -11.26
C LEU A 575 5.87 30.58 -10.41
N THR A 576 5.21 29.63 -11.06
CA THR A 576 4.82 28.35 -10.45
C THR A 576 5.80 27.30 -10.93
N GLU A 577 6.47 26.62 -10.02
CA GLU A 577 7.26 25.46 -10.39
C GLU A 577 6.35 24.35 -10.92
N VAL A 578 6.69 23.81 -12.09
CA VAL A 578 5.90 22.79 -12.79
C VAL A 578 6.69 21.51 -13.01
N GLY A 579 8.01 21.55 -12.83
CA GLY A 579 8.84 20.36 -12.74
C GLY A 579 10.23 20.72 -12.23
N ARG A 580 10.91 19.75 -11.65
CA ARG A 580 12.31 19.88 -11.23
C ARG A 580 13.02 18.55 -11.42
N SER A 581 14.32 18.61 -11.58
CA SER A 581 15.23 17.48 -11.59
C SER A 581 16.44 17.96 -10.82
N THR A 582 16.67 17.36 -9.67
CA THR A 582 17.69 17.72 -8.70
C THR A 582 18.51 16.47 -8.47
N GLY A 583 19.42 16.19 -9.40
CA GLY A 583 20.20 14.96 -9.53
C GLY A 583 21.10 14.70 -8.33
N SER A 584 21.84 13.59 -8.37
CA SER A 584 23.01 13.41 -7.51
C SER A 584 24.25 13.89 -8.27
N VAL A 585 25.35 14.12 -7.55
CA VAL A 585 26.67 14.41 -8.14
C VAL A 585 27.00 13.46 -9.31
N GLY A 586 27.10 14.02 -10.53
CA GLY A 586 27.42 13.32 -11.77
C GLY A 586 26.24 12.77 -12.57
N GLU A 587 25.02 12.83 -12.04
CA GLU A 587 23.78 12.52 -12.77
C GLU A 587 23.35 13.71 -13.63
N LYS A 588 22.75 13.46 -14.78
CA LYS A 588 22.29 14.51 -15.69
C LYS A 588 20.83 14.84 -15.39
N GLU A 589 20.45 16.11 -15.43
CA GLU A 589 19.07 16.45 -15.12
C GLU A 589 18.15 16.22 -16.29
N ARG A 590 16.91 15.81 -15.99
CA ARG A 590 15.86 15.65 -16.96
C ARG A 590 14.48 15.89 -16.33
N VAL A 591 13.79 16.93 -16.77
CA VAL A 591 12.37 17.17 -16.44
C VAL A 591 11.48 16.76 -17.60
N LEU A 592 10.41 16.02 -17.32
CA LEU A 592 9.35 15.66 -18.27
C LEU A 592 8.04 16.31 -17.83
N LEU A 593 7.46 17.15 -18.68
CA LEU A 593 6.13 17.72 -18.47
C LEU A 593 5.17 17.16 -19.50
N ASP A 594 4.12 16.52 -19.01
CA ASP A 594 3.07 15.95 -19.83
C ASP A 594 2.04 17.01 -20.23
N SER A 595 1.71 17.00 -21.52
CA SER A 595 0.82 17.96 -22.18
C SER A 595 1.06 19.40 -21.69
N PRO A 596 2.30 19.92 -21.83
CA PRO A 596 2.67 21.21 -21.26
C PRO A 596 1.73 22.30 -21.76
N ALA A 597 1.14 23.05 -20.82
CA ALA A 597 0.29 24.18 -21.18
C ALA A 597 1.08 25.20 -21.99
N GLN A 598 0.49 25.75 -23.05
CA GLN A 598 1.12 26.83 -23.81
C GLN A 598 1.41 28.03 -22.89
N GLY A 599 2.53 28.70 -23.15
CA GLY A 599 3.01 29.82 -22.34
C GLY A 599 4.52 29.81 -22.17
N ASP A 600 4.99 30.75 -21.35
CA ASP A 600 6.41 30.95 -21.10
C ASP A 600 6.87 30.18 -19.86
N TYR A 601 8.02 29.53 -20.01
CA TYR A 601 8.68 28.77 -18.96
C TYR A 601 10.06 29.38 -18.69
N VAL A 602 10.47 29.30 -17.44
CA VAL A 602 11.79 29.64 -16.96
C VAL A 602 12.48 28.34 -16.58
N LEU A 603 13.60 28.06 -17.25
CA LEU A 603 14.47 26.93 -16.99
C LEU A 603 15.61 27.45 -16.12
N ARG A 604 15.56 27.14 -14.83
CA ARG A 604 16.52 27.61 -13.84
C ARG A 604 17.52 26.50 -13.56
N VAL A 605 18.80 26.82 -13.70
CA VAL A 605 19.91 25.97 -13.30
C VAL A 605 20.48 26.50 -12.00
N GLU A 606 20.54 25.67 -10.96
CA GLU A 606 21.18 26.00 -9.69
C GLU A 606 22.46 25.18 -9.51
N ASN A 607 23.49 25.75 -8.89
CA ASN A 607 24.73 25.03 -8.63
C ASN A 607 24.75 24.60 -7.18
N TRP A 608 24.51 23.30 -6.97
CA TRP A 608 24.50 22.67 -5.67
C TRP A 608 25.91 22.25 -5.25
N ALA A 609 26.65 21.56 -6.14
CA ALA A 609 28.02 21.12 -5.87
C ALA A 609 28.85 20.91 -7.14
N SER A 610 28.98 21.93 -7.99
CA SER A 610 29.84 21.91 -9.18
C SER A 610 31.12 22.74 -9.02
N ALA A 611 32.27 22.07 -9.19
CA ALA A 611 33.59 22.71 -9.23
C ALA A 611 33.92 23.30 -10.61
N ALA A 612 33.33 22.76 -11.69
CA ALA A 612 33.43 23.26 -13.06
C ALA A 612 32.01 23.61 -13.59
N PRO A 613 31.48 24.80 -13.26
CA PRO A 613 30.06 25.13 -13.36
C PRO A 613 29.48 25.31 -14.77
N SER A 614 30.14 24.80 -15.81
CA SER A 614 29.68 24.91 -17.20
C SER A 614 28.71 23.81 -17.57
N TRP A 615 27.60 24.16 -18.21
CA TRP A 615 26.55 23.21 -18.59
C TRP A 615 25.97 23.51 -19.99
N GLU A 616 25.32 22.48 -20.54
CA GLU A 616 24.45 22.50 -21.71
C GLU A 616 23.04 22.07 -21.29
N LEU A 617 22.04 22.91 -21.53
CA LEU A 617 20.64 22.64 -21.24
C LEU A 617 19.88 22.53 -22.56
N THR A 618 19.15 21.44 -22.77
CA THR A 618 18.33 21.23 -23.96
C THR A 618 16.85 21.07 -23.57
N ALA A 619 16.01 22.01 -23.98
CA ALA A 619 14.56 21.90 -23.90
C ALA A 619 13.99 21.43 -25.24
N SER A 620 13.23 20.33 -25.24
CA SER A 620 12.67 19.67 -26.41
C SER A 620 11.17 19.42 -26.21
N LEU A 621 10.34 19.94 -27.11
CA LEU A 621 8.95 19.53 -27.24
C LEU A 621 8.87 18.29 -28.12
N TYR A 622 8.10 17.28 -27.72
CA TYR A 622 7.83 16.10 -28.52
C TYR A 622 6.32 15.94 -28.71
N ASP A 623 5.96 15.44 -29.89
CA ASP A 623 4.72 14.70 -30.03
C ASP A 623 4.96 13.30 -29.46
N ALA A 624 3.98 12.79 -28.74
CA ALA A 624 3.98 11.42 -28.26
C ALA A 624 2.82 10.72 -28.93
N THR A 625 3.12 9.66 -29.66
CA THR A 625 2.06 8.80 -30.15
C THR A 625 1.65 7.90 -29.01
N THR A 626 0.39 8.05 -28.62
CA THR A 626 -0.28 7.06 -27.79
C THR A 626 -0.51 5.84 -28.68
N GLU A 627 0.19 4.75 -28.38
CA GLU A 627 0.01 3.48 -29.08
C GLU A 627 -0.85 2.56 -28.23
N GLU A 628 -1.89 1.99 -28.86
CA GLU A 628 -2.75 1.02 -28.21
C GLU A 628 -2.19 -0.38 -28.45
N ILE A 629 -1.76 -1.03 -27.37
CA ILE A 629 -1.48 -2.45 -27.41
C ILE A 629 -2.81 -3.18 -27.26
N GLY A 630 -3.16 -3.99 -28.27
CA GLY A 630 -4.39 -4.77 -28.28
C GLY A 630 -4.47 -5.71 -27.07
N GLY A 631 -5.59 -5.67 -26.37
CA GLY A 631 -5.86 -6.53 -25.22
C GLY A 631 -6.38 -7.92 -25.58
N LEU A 632 -6.41 -8.80 -24.58
CA LEU A 632 -7.09 -10.09 -24.63
C LEU A 632 -8.44 -9.98 -23.93
N VAL A 633 -9.50 -10.43 -24.60
CA VAL A 633 -10.80 -10.61 -23.95
C VAL A 633 -10.80 -11.97 -23.28
N GLU A 634 -11.12 -11.99 -22.00
CA GLU A 634 -11.18 -13.21 -21.25
C GLU A 634 -12.59 -13.42 -20.67
N ASN A 635 -13.05 -14.67 -20.65
CA ASN A 635 -14.38 -15.04 -20.18
C ASN A 635 -14.35 -15.71 -18.81
N TRP A 636 -15.44 -15.57 -18.08
CA TRP A 636 -15.79 -16.48 -16.99
C TRP A 636 -16.32 -17.80 -17.55
N THR A 637 -16.08 -18.90 -16.83
CA THR A 637 -16.84 -20.13 -16.98
C THR A 637 -17.93 -20.18 -15.92
N LEU A 638 -19.19 -19.99 -16.31
CA LEU A 638 -20.35 -20.14 -15.43
C LEU A 638 -20.88 -21.57 -15.50
N THR A 639 -21.02 -22.22 -14.35
CA THR A 639 -21.62 -23.54 -14.22
C THR A 639 -22.84 -23.51 -13.29
N CYS A 640 -23.76 -24.44 -13.52
CA CYS A 640 -24.92 -24.72 -12.66
C CYS A 640 -24.80 -26.16 -12.16
N GLU A 641 -24.75 -26.31 -10.84
CA GLU A 641 -24.41 -27.57 -10.17
C GLU A 641 -25.52 -28.03 -9.22
N LYS A 642 -25.72 -29.35 -9.15
CA LYS A 642 -26.57 -30.03 -8.16
C LYS A 642 -25.73 -31.06 -7.43
N ASN A 643 -25.58 -30.94 -6.12
CA ASN A 643 -24.77 -31.87 -5.29
C ASN A 643 -23.35 -32.09 -5.87
N GLY A 644 -22.70 -31.02 -6.35
CA GLY A 644 -21.36 -31.06 -6.97
C GLY A 644 -21.31 -31.58 -8.41
N LYS A 645 -22.44 -32.01 -9.00
CA LYS A 645 -22.51 -32.42 -10.41
C LYS A 645 -22.88 -31.23 -11.29
N VAL A 646 -22.02 -30.91 -12.26
CA VAL A 646 -22.29 -29.89 -13.28
C VAL A 646 -23.40 -30.37 -14.23
N LEU A 647 -24.48 -29.59 -14.32
CA LEU A 647 -25.62 -29.88 -15.21
C LEU A 647 -25.59 -29.04 -16.48
N GLN A 648 -25.05 -27.81 -16.39
CA GLN A 648 -24.83 -26.89 -17.50
C GLN A 648 -23.58 -26.05 -17.25
N GLN A 649 -22.87 -25.71 -18.32
CA GLN A 649 -21.75 -24.78 -18.33
C GLN A 649 -21.90 -23.83 -19.53
N LEU A 650 -21.52 -22.56 -19.36
CA LEU A 650 -21.48 -21.57 -20.43
C LEU A 650 -20.37 -20.53 -20.19
N PRO A 651 -19.76 -19.98 -21.26
CA PRO A 651 -18.87 -18.84 -21.15
C PRO A 651 -19.65 -17.54 -20.93
N VAL A 652 -19.17 -16.66 -20.06
CA VAL A 652 -19.73 -15.31 -19.84
C VAL A 652 -18.63 -14.28 -20.00
N VAL A 653 -18.83 -13.31 -20.89
CA VAL A 653 -18.01 -12.08 -20.96
C VAL A 653 -18.86 -10.96 -20.42
N VAL A 654 -18.34 -10.20 -19.46
CA VAL A 654 -19.03 -9.06 -18.85
C VAL A 654 -17.97 -8.07 -18.37
N ASP A 655 -17.98 -6.86 -18.93
CA ASP A 655 -17.01 -5.82 -18.57
C ASP A 655 -17.52 -4.96 -17.42
N ARG A 656 -16.65 -4.11 -16.87
CA ARG A 656 -16.99 -3.14 -15.83
C ARG A 656 -18.17 -2.26 -16.29
N GLY A 657 -19.13 -2.03 -15.40
CA GLY A 657 -20.36 -1.29 -15.66
C GLY A 657 -21.41 -2.07 -16.47
N GLN A 658 -21.08 -3.26 -17.01
CA GLN A 658 -22.02 -4.03 -17.81
C GLN A 658 -22.89 -4.94 -16.97
N ARG A 659 -24.12 -5.14 -17.48
CA ARG A 659 -25.04 -6.17 -17.02
C ARG A 659 -25.30 -7.16 -18.14
N VAL A 660 -25.03 -8.44 -17.89
CA VAL A 660 -25.30 -9.54 -18.82
C VAL A 660 -26.35 -10.48 -18.24
N LYS A 661 -27.18 -11.04 -19.13
CA LYS A 661 -28.18 -12.04 -18.78
C LYS A 661 -27.72 -13.44 -19.20
N ALA A 662 -27.72 -14.40 -18.28
CA ALA A 662 -27.34 -15.79 -18.50
C ALA A 662 -28.41 -16.75 -17.94
N ASP A 663 -29.38 -17.18 -18.76
CA ASP A 663 -30.41 -18.12 -18.32
C ASP A 663 -29.93 -19.59 -18.42
N LEU A 664 -29.97 -20.33 -17.32
CA LEU A 664 -29.48 -21.71 -17.20
C LEU A 664 -30.59 -22.75 -17.49
N LYS A 665 -31.15 -22.67 -18.71
CA LYS A 665 -32.30 -23.49 -19.15
C LYS A 665 -32.02 -24.99 -19.15
N THR A 666 -30.83 -25.40 -19.60
CA THR A 666 -30.43 -26.82 -19.63
C THR A 666 -30.28 -27.36 -18.21
N CYS A 667 -29.79 -26.54 -17.27
CA CYS A 667 -29.75 -26.90 -15.87
C CYS A 667 -31.16 -27.20 -15.35
N ALA A 668 -32.13 -26.31 -15.61
CA ALA A 668 -33.52 -26.51 -15.22
C ALA A 668 -34.16 -27.77 -15.82
N GLN A 669 -33.89 -28.07 -17.09
CA GLN A 669 -34.38 -29.31 -17.73
C GLN A 669 -33.84 -30.56 -17.03
N LYS A 670 -32.54 -30.60 -16.72
CA LYS A 670 -31.89 -31.73 -16.05
C LYS A 670 -32.17 -31.80 -14.55
N TRP A 671 -32.54 -30.69 -13.92
CA TRP A 671 -32.72 -30.58 -12.46
C TRP A 671 -33.76 -31.54 -11.90
N SER A 672 -34.85 -31.74 -12.65
CA SER A 672 -35.96 -32.64 -12.29
C SER A 672 -35.64 -34.12 -12.49
N GLN A 673 -34.57 -34.43 -13.24
CA GLN A 673 -34.17 -35.78 -13.64
C GLN A 673 -32.99 -36.32 -12.81
N SER A 674 -32.40 -35.48 -11.95
CA SER A 674 -31.12 -35.72 -11.27
C SER A 674 -31.22 -35.77 -9.75
#